data_AF-A0A5N5XHZ2-F1
#
_entry.id   AF-A0A5N5XHZ2-F1
#
_cell.length_a   1.000
_cell.length_b   1.000
_cell.length_c   1.000
_cell.angle_alpha   90.00
_cell.angle_beta   90.00
_cell.angle_gamma   90.00
#
_symmetry.space_group_name_H-M   'P 1'
#
loop_
_entity.id
_entity.type
_entity.pdbx_description
1 polymer ?
#
loop_
_entity_poly.entity_id
_entity_poly.type
_entity_poly.pdbx_seq_one_letter_code
_entity_poly.pdbx_strand_id
1 'polypeptide(L)'
;MSASSLPYMKTNPKIIFFTDFDGTVTLQDSNDYLTDNLGYGGEKRRQGNLDVREDKISFRESFRDMLDSVKTPFNECIETLLKNIKLDPHFMEFYNWSKENNVPIVVLSSGMVPIISALFESFLGQKPDDHLYIVANDVESRDGKDINTEGGWQIKYHDESDFGHDKSLEIKPYAALPDNVRPTLLYAGDGVSDLSAARETDLLFAKKGRDLVAWCERKTVPFTVFEDWSSILATTQDILSGKVTVKKVAQEGLETVRAGIQLAIFAVFILLLVVTLDNRFRVLPASIHGHLPSHYHGLVVTDVTIKTCSYINPFSACKPDSHAWTQVEKDLYLRTGWTSTAFVQFERKKEEDLLPTDKVVLDLKISRLVPESIDDPKDGKKDEEDKWEPRPGGIWLRRTAKRHASDSQKAITLVDVLFGADAVDPRAGWEVRDTPLLLDGRTEELEARISIQRGDPPKTKKPVPRINEHGRFKIMQLSDLHLSTGLGVCRDPIPAELVPGQKCEADPRTLEFVERLLDEEKPDMVVLTGDQVNGETSKDAQSALFKSVKLLVDRKIPYAAIFGNHDDEGNLNRSELMAILEDLPYSVSSAGPEEVDGVGNYIVEVLGRGSTTHSALTLYLLDSHSYSPDERQFRGYDWIKPSQIRWFKNTAQSLKRKHHEYTYMHMDMAFIHIPLPEYREPNNFYHGNWDEAPTAPGFNSGFKDALEEEGILFVSCGHDHVNDYCMLNKDKDEKPSLWMCYGGGVGFGGYGGYKDYVRRVRFFDFDMNSGRVMTYKRLEYGETEAKIDEQMIVDGGALKGFIENKNN
;
A
#
# COMPACT_ATOMS: atom_id res chain seq x y z
N MET A 1 -39.86 20.97 -46.34
CA MET A 1 -40.68 21.42 -45.19
C MET A 1 -40.26 22.84 -44.84
N SER A 2 -41.17 23.75 -44.45
CA SER A 2 -40.75 25.07 -43.96
C SER A 2 -40.15 24.93 -42.57
N ALA A 3 -39.15 25.73 -42.19
CA ALA A 3 -38.51 25.64 -40.87
C ALA A 3 -39.55 25.72 -39.71
N SER A 4 -40.62 26.48 -39.90
CA SER A 4 -41.74 26.61 -38.96
C SER A 4 -42.57 25.35 -38.72
N SER A 5 -42.44 24.31 -39.55
CA SER A 5 -43.19 23.05 -39.37
C SER A 5 -42.42 22.01 -38.55
N LEU A 6 -41.16 22.27 -38.18
CA LEU A 6 -40.37 21.39 -37.33
C LEU A 6 -40.56 21.73 -35.84
N PRO A 7 -40.76 20.73 -34.96
CA PRO A 7 -41.17 20.98 -33.57
C PRO A 7 -40.15 21.81 -32.78
N TYR A 8 -38.85 21.60 -32.97
CA TYR A 8 -37.81 22.31 -32.21
C TYR A 8 -37.47 23.69 -32.80
N MET A 9 -38.06 24.06 -33.95
CA MET A 9 -37.85 25.35 -34.60
C MET A 9 -38.96 26.37 -34.32
N LYS A 10 -39.97 26.01 -33.50
CA LYS A 10 -41.14 26.86 -33.20
C LYS A 10 -40.77 28.27 -32.72
N THR A 11 -39.72 28.39 -31.91
CA THR A 11 -39.23 29.65 -31.34
C THR A 11 -38.02 30.22 -32.09
N ASN A 12 -37.68 29.65 -33.25
CA ASN A 12 -36.50 30.01 -34.05
C ASN A 12 -35.19 30.08 -33.22
N PRO A 13 -34.80 28.97 -32.56
CA PRO A 13 -33.63 28.95 -31.68
C PRO A 13 -32.33 29.11 -32.48
N LYS A 14 -31.29 29.63 -31.83
CA LYS A 14 -29.93 29.68 -32.42
C LYS A 14 -29.19 28.35 -32.28
N ILE A 15 -29.52 27.58 -31.24
CA ILE A 15 -28.91 26.29 -30.91
C ILE A 15 -30.04 25.31 -30.59
N ILE A 16 -29.94 24.08 -31.07
CA ILE A 16 -30.70 22.94 -30.54
C ILE A 16 -29.70 21.99 -29.88
N PHE A 17 -29.99 21.60 -28.65
CA PHE A 17 -29.11 20.73 -27.87
C PHE A 17 -29.74 19.33 -27.78
N PHE A 18 -29.16 18.40 -28.52
CA PHE A 18 -29.51 16.99 -28.43
C PHE A 18 -28.66 16.31 -27.35
N THR A 19 -29.18 15.28 -26.70
CA THR A 19 -28.42 14.55 -25.68
C THR A 19 -28.89 13.12 -25.56
N ASP A 20 -27.98 12.21 -25.26
CA ASP A 20 -28.36 10.93 -24.67
C ASP A 20 -28.86 11.13 -23.23
N PHE A 21 -29.55 10.14 -22.68
CA PHE A 21 -30.04 10.15 -21.31
C PHE A 21 -29.14 9.35 -20.38
N ASP A 22 -29.08 8.04 -20.59
CA ASP A 22 -28.35 7.10 -19.76
C ASP A 22 -26.84 7.35 -19.89
N GLY A 23 -26.12 7.43 -18.76
CA GLY A 23 -24.67 7.70 -18.74
C GLY A 23 -24.25 9.12 -19.16
N THR A 24 -25.21 9.95 -19.59
CA THR A 24 -25.02 11.32 -20.07
C THR A 24 -25.74 12.34 -19.19
N VAL A 25 -27.09 12.34 -19.15
CA VAL A 25 -27.91 13.16 -18.24
C VAL A 25 -27.96 12.54 -16.85
N THR A 26 -28.04 11.20 -16.79
CA THR A 26 -27.96 10.44 -15.54
C THR A 26 -26.57 9.86 -15.35
N LEU A 27 -26.16 9.70 -14.09
CA LEU A 27 -24.87 9.10 -13.74
C LEU A 27 -24.84 7.58 -13.97
N GLN A 28 -26.00 6.94 -13.94
CA GLN A 28 -26.18 5.50 -14.16
C GLN A 28 -27.04 5.26 -15.41
N ASP A 29 -26.81 4.13 -16.07
CA ASP A 29 -27.69 3.62 -17.13
C ASP A 29 -28.85 2.84 -16.50
N SER A 30 -30.07 3.29 -16.79
CA SER A 30 -31.30 2.75 -16.24
C SER A 30 -31.60 1.33 -16.71
N ASN A 31 -31.29 0.99 -17.96
CA ASN A 31 -31.55 -0.34 -18.52
C ASN A 31 -30.51 -1.34 -18.02
N ASP A 32 -29.24 -0.93 -17.93
CA ASP A 32 -28.18 -1.69 -17.26
C ASP A 32 -28.57 -1.97 -15.81
N TYR A 33 -29.05 -0.96 -15.07
CA TYR A 33 -29.45 -1.13 -13.67
C TYR A 33 -30.57 -2.14 -13.50
N LEU A 34 -31.65 -2.05 -14.31
CA LEU A 34 -32.74 -3.03 -14.26
C LEU A 34 -32.23 -4.43 -14.55
N THR A 35 -31.37 -4.60 -15.54
CA THR A 35 -30.86 -5.91 -15.94
C THR A 35 -29.93 -6.51 -14.89
N ASP A 36 -29.03 -5.69 -14.34
CA ASP A 36 -28.01 -6.13 -13.40
C ASP A 36 -28.63 -6.54 -12.06
N ASN A 37 -29.75 -5.92 -11.68
CA ASN A 37 -30.37 -6.12 -10.38
C ASN A 37 -31.69 -6.90 -10.40
N LEU A 38 -32.48 -6.81 -11.48
CA LEU A 38 -33.80 -7.44 -11.62
C LEU A 38 -33.87 -8.43 -12.79
N GLY A 39 -32.88 -8.41 -13.69
CA GLY A 39 -32.76 -9.32 -14.81
C GLY A 39 -31.77 -10.45 -14.53
N TYR A 40 -31.07 -10.89 -15.57
CA TYR A 40 -30.13 -12.00 -15.49
C TYR A 40 -28.74 -11.65 -14.88
N GLY A 41 -28.54 -10.43 -14.40
CA GLY A 41 -27.28 -9.97 -13.80
C GLY A 41 -26.23 -9.41 -14.78
N GLY A 42 -25.26 -8.67 -14.23
CA GLY A 42 -24.31 -7.90 -15.03
C GLY A 42 -23.24 -8.69 -15.78
N GLU A 43 -22.97 -9.93 -15.40
CA GLU A 43 -22.04 -10.79 -16.15
C GLU A 43 -22.61 -11.13 -17.54
N LYS A 44 -23.85 -11.65 -17.58
CA LYS A 44 -24.52 -11.99 -18.84
C LYS A 44 -24.80 -10.76 -19.69
N ARG A 45 -25.14 -9.62 -19.06
CA ARG A 45 -25.28 -8.34 -19.78
C ARG A 45 -24.00 -7.92 -20.48
N ARG A 46 -22.86 -7.95 -19.78
CA ARG A 46 -21.56 -7.59 -20.36
C ARG A 46 -21.15 -8.54 -21.48
N GLN A 47 -21.49 -9.82 -21.38
CA GLN A 47 -21.30 -10.78 -22.46
C GLN A 47 -22.12 -10.40 -23.71
N GLY A 48 -23.39 -10.02 -23.54
CA GLY A 48 -24.21 -9.49 -24.65
C GLY A 48 -23.58 -8.27 -25.33
N ASN A 49 -23.05 -7.32 -24.54
CA ASN A 49 -22.32 -6.17 -25.08
C ASN A 49 -21.07 -6.56 -25.89
N LEU A 50 -20.34 -7.60 -25.45
CA LEU A 50 -19.20 -8.14 -26.19
C LEU A 50 -19.65 -8.78 -27.50
N ASP A 51 -20.74 -9.54 -27.49
CA ASP A 51 -21.27 -10.20 -28.68
C ASP A 51 -21.80 -9.20 -29.72
N VAL A 52 -22.40 -8.08 -29.28
CA VAL A 52 -22.74 -6.94 -30.16
C VAL A 52 -21.47 -6.32 -30.76
N ARG A 53 -20.42 -6.11 -29.95
CA ARG A 53 -19.15 -5.52 -30.42
C ARG A 53 -18.41 -6.43 -31.42
N GLU A 54 -18.61 -7.74 -31.32
CA GLU A 54 -18.04 -8.75 -32.21
C GLU A 54 -18.94 -9.09 -33.42
N ASP A 55 -19.99 -8.29 -33.66
CA ASP A 55 -20.96 -8.44 -34.74
C ASP A 55 -21.65 -9.83 -34.76
N LYS A 56 -21.74 -10.51 -33.61
CA LYS A 56 -22.39 -11.83 -33.48
C LYS A 56 -23.91 -11.73 -33.39
N ILE A 57 -24.41 -10.67 -32.77
CA ILE A 57 -25.83 -10.32 -32.62
C ILE A 57 -26.00 -8.82 -32.81
N SER A 58 -27.18 -8.39 -33.24
CA SER A 58 -27.47 -6.95 -33.35
C SER A 58 -27.67 -6.31 -31.97
N PHE A 59 -27.47 -4.98 -31.88
CA PHE A 59 -27.79 -4.24 -30.66
C PHE A 59 -29.26 -4.43 -30.27
N ARG A 60 -30.20 -4.34 -31.23
CA ARG A 60 -31.64 -4.57 -31.01
C ARG A 60 -31.95 -5.95 -30.43
N GLU A 61 -31.25 -6.99 -30.87
CA GLU A 61 -31.43 -8.35 -30.32
C GLU A 61 -30.89 -8.46 -28.90
N SER A 62 -29.66 -7.98 -28.65
CA SER A 62 -29.08 -7.99 -27.31
C SER A 62 -29.88 -7.15 -26.32
N PHE A 63 -30.37 -5.98 -26.75
CA PHE A 63 -31.15 -5.06 -25.93
C PHE A 63 -32.54 -5.65 -25.62
N ARG A 64 -33.14 -6.40 -26.56
CA ARG A 64 -34.37 -7.15 -26.31
C ARG A 64 -34.13 -8.27 -25.30
N ASP A 65 -33.10 -9.11 -25.45
CA ASP A 65 -32.79 -10.19 -24.49
C ASP A 65 -32.55 -9.62 -23.07
N MET A 66 -31.85 -8.50 -23.01
CA MET A 66 -31.59 -7.76 -21.79
C MET A 66 -32.89 -7.34 -21.08
N LEU A 67 -33.78 -6.61 -21.76
CA LEU A 67 -35.03 -6.16 -21.18
C LEU A 67 -36.02 -7.31 -20.94
N ASP A 68 -36.03 -8.32 -21.82
CA ASP A 68 -36.87 -9.51 -21.67
C ASP A 68 -36.46 -10.36 -20.46
N SER A 69 -35.22 -10.26 -19.98
CA SER A 69 -34.76 -10.92 -18.76
C SER A 69 -35.43 -10.36 -17.50
N VAL A 70 -35.87 -9.11 -17.53
CA VAL A 70 -36.53 -8.44 -16.41
C VAL A 70 -38.01 -8.86 -16.38
N LYS A 71 -38.38 -9.68 -15.40
CA LYS A 71 -39.78 -10.14 -15.23
C LYS A 71 -40.59 -9.28 -14.27
N THR A 72 -39.95 -8.37 -13.55
CA THR A 72 -40.61 -7.44 -12.64
C THR A 72 -41.69 -6.59 -13.37
N PRO A 73 -42.87 -6.38 -12.75
CA PRO A 73 -43.88 -5.44 -13.25
C PRO A 73 -43.33 -4.06 -13.62
N PHE A 74 -43.83 -3.45 -14.69
CA PHE A 74 -43.24 -2.22 -15.24
C PHE A 74 -43.29 -1.02 -14.26
N ASN A 75 -44.36 -0.86 -13.50
CA ASN A 75 -44.47 0.14 -12.43
C ASN A 75 -43.40 -0.05 -11.33
N GLU A 76 -43.12 -1.29 -10.94
CA GLU A 76 -42.09 -1.60 -9.94
C GLU A 76 -40.68 -1.35 -10.48
N CYS A 77 -40.45 -1.54 -11.79
CA CYS A 77 -39.23 -1.12 -12.47
C CYS A 77 -39.02 0.40 -12.35
N ILE A 78 -40.08 1.19 -12.62
CA ILE A 78 -40.02 2.66 -12.47
C ILE A 78 -39.71 3.05 -11.01
N GLU A 79 -40.41 2.46 -10.03
CA GLU A 79 -40.15 2.74 -8.62
C GLU A 79 -38.72 2.40 -8.19
N THR A 80 -38.16 1.32 -8.74
CA THR A 80 -36.77 0.92 -8.48
C THR A 80 -35.80 1.94 -9.04
N LEU A 81 -36.02 2.42 -10.26
CA LEU A 81 -35.14 3.40 -10.89
C LEU A 81 -35.20 4.76 -10.20
N LEU A 82 -36.39 5.22 -9.80
CA LEU A 82 -36.58 6.47 -9.05
C LEU A 82 -35.75 6.52 -7.76
N LYS A 83 -35.48 5.36 -7.13
CA LYS A 83 -34.69 5.29 -5.89
C LYS A 83 -33.18 5.30 -6.13
N ASN A 84 -32.72 4.90 -7.32
CA ASN A 84 -31.32 4.52 -7.54
C ASN A 84 -30.61 5.30 -8.64
N ILE A 85 -31.35 5.82 -9.63
CA ILE A 85 -30.77 6.62 -10.71
C ILE A 85 -30.65 8.07 -10.25
N LYS A 86 -29.45 8.63 -10.45
CA LYS A 86 -29.13 10.01 -10.05
C LYS A 86 -28.90 10.87 -11.29
N LEU A 87 -29.43 12.09 -11.23
CA LEU A 87 -29.14 13.14 -12.21
C LEU A 87 -27.69 13.63 -12.05
N ASP A 88 -27.05 14.01 -13.15
CA ASP A 88 -25.80 14.76 -13.11
C ASP A 88 -26.00 16.07 -12.30
N PRO A 89 -25.10 16.39 -11.33
CA PRO A 89 -25.27 17.54 -10.45
C PRO A 89 -25.42 18.88 -11.17
N HIS A 90 -24.87 19.01 -12.37
CA HIS A 90 -24.85 20.27 -13.13
C HIS A 90 -25.91 20.33 -14.24
N PHE A 91 -26.67 19.26 -14.47
CA PHE A 91 -27.71 19.26 -15.51
C PHE A 91 -28.80 20.31 -15.25
N MET A 92 -29.20 20.51 -13.99
CA MET A 92 -30.24 21.49 -13.63
C MET A 92 -29.84 22.92 -13.97
N GLU A 93 -28.56 23.26 -13.80
CA GLU A 93 -28.02 24.57 -14.19
C GLU A 93 -28.12 24.76 -15.71
N PHE A 94 -27.76 23.72 -16.46
CA PHE A 94 -27.89 23.72 -17.91
C PHE A 94 -29.36 23.82 -18.37
N TYR A 95 -30.26 23.03 -17.78
CA TYR A 95 -31.70 23.05 -18.10
C TYR A 95 -32.28 24.45 -17.93
N ASN A 96 -32.06 25.08 -16.77
CA ASN A 96 -32.57 26.42 -16.50
C ASN A 96 -31.99 27.46 -17.44
N TRP A 97 -30.65 27.45 -17.63
CA TRP A 97 -29.99 28.36 -18.55
C TRP A 97 -30.48 28.21 -19.99
N SER A 98 -30.63 26.98 -20.47
CA SER A 98 -31.05 26.69 -21.83
C SER A 98 -32.47 27.22 -22.11
N LYS A 99 -33.35 27.15 -21.12
CA LYS A 99 -34.72 27.68 -21.17
C LYS A 99 -34.74 29.19 -21.27
N GLU A 100 -33.95 29.86 -20.45
CA GLU A 100 -33.81 31.33 -20.47
C GLU A 100 -33.22 31.84 -21.80
N ASN A 101 -32.44 31.01 -22.49
CA ASN A 101 -31.68 31.40 -23.68
C ASN A 101 -32.24 30.84 -25.00
N ASN A 102 -33.44 30.26 -24.98
CA ASN A 102 -34.10 29.69 -26.16
C ASN A 102 -33.24 28.61 -26.85
N VAL A 103 -32.74 27.66 -26.06
CA VAL A 103 -31.96 26.49 -26.50
C VAL A 103 -32.74 25.21 -26.16
N PRO A 104 -33.60 24.69 -27.06
CA PRO A 104 -34.38 23.49 -26.79
C PRO A 104 -33.50 22.28 -26.50
N ILE A 105 -33.92 21.45 -25.54
CA ILE A 105 -33.25 20.19 -25.18
C ILE A 105 -34.04 19.03 -25.79
N VAL A 106 -33.34 18.14 -26.50
CA VAL A 106 -33.93 16.96 -27.13
C VAL A 106 -33.18 15.73 -26.68
N VAL A 107 -33.81 14.94 -25.81
CA VAL A 107 -33.28 13.70 -25.27
C VAL A 107 -33.55 12.58 -26.27
N LEU A 108 -32.49 11.98 -26.82
CA LEU A 108 -32.54 10.83 -27.73
C LEU A 108 -31.97 9.60 -27.02
N SER A 109 -32.83 8.69 -26.55
CA SER A 109 -32.41 7.55 -25.72
C SER A 109 -32.92 6.22 -26.28
N SER A 110 -32.12 5.16 -26.17
CA SER A 110 -32.58 3.79 -26.45
C SER A 110 -33.48 3.21 -25.34
N GLY A 111 -33.63 3.90 -24.21
CA GLY A 111 -34.57 3.55 -23.14
C GLY A 111 -36.04 3.76 -23.53
N MET A 112 -36.93 3.79 -22.52
CA MET A 112 -38.38 3.88 -22.73
C MET A 112 -38.96 5.21 -22.22
N VAL A 113 -39.81 5.86 -23.04
CA VAL A 113 -40.44 7.15 -22.73
C VAL A 113 -41.06 7.22 -21.33
N PRO A 114 -41.85 6.22 -20.86
CA PRO A 114 -42.44 6.30 -19.52
C PRO A 114 -41.41 6.33 -18.38
N ILE A 115 -40.30 5.61 -18.51
CA ILE A 115 -39.23 5.58 -17.49
C ILE A 115 -38.52 6.94 -17.45
N ILE A 116 -38.08 7.42 -18.62
CA ILE A 116 -37.36 8.69 -18.76
C ILE A 116 -38.24 9.85 -18.27
N SER A 117 -39.53 9.84 -18.63
CA SER A 117 -40.48 10.85 -18.17
C SER A 117 -40.67 10.82 -16.66
N ALA A 118 -40.79 9.64 -16.04
CA ALA A 118 -40.93 9.52 -14.59
C ALA A 118 -39.67 10.01 -13.85
N LEU A 119 -38.48 9.67 -14.36
CA LEU A 119 -37.21 10.14 -13.82
C LEU A 119 -37.10 11.66 -13.91
N PHE A 120 -37.38 12.27 -15.08
CA PHE A 120 -37.39 13.73 -15.20
C PHE A 120 -38.45 14.38 -14.32
N GLU A 121 -39.66 13.83 -14.20
CA GLU A 121 -40.68 14.38 -13.31
C GLU A 121 -40.21 14.38 -11.85
N SER A 122 -39.50 13.33 -11.43
CA SER A 122 -38.88 13.26 -10.11
C SER A 122 -37.71 14.24 -9.94
N PHE A 123 -36.89 14.45 -10.97
CA PHE A 123 -35.73 15.34 -10.90
C PHE A 123 -36.10 16.82 -10.99
N LEU A 124 -37.06 17.17 -11.86
CA LEU A 124 -37.54 18.54 -12.09
C LEU A 124 -38.61 18.96 -11.08
N GLY A 125 -39.23 18.00 -10.37
CA GLY A 125 -40.37 18.23 -9.48
C GLY A 125 -41.68 18.54 -10.22
N GLN A 126 -41.68 18.47 -11.54
CA GLN A 126 -42.82 18.70 -12.43
C GLN A 126 -42.61 17.94 -13.73
N LYS A 127 -43.70 17.71 -14.48
CA LYS A 127 -43.58 17.12 -15.82
C LYS A 127 -42.72 18.00 -16.74
N PRO A 128 -41.89 17.39 -17.62
CA PRO A 128 -41.19 18.13 -18.66
C PRO A 128 -42.15 19.04 -19.44
N ASP A 129 -41.74 20.29 -19.63
CA ASP A 129 -42.46 21.26 -20.44
C ASP A 129 -42.01 21.19 -21.91
N ASP A 130 -42.62 22.00 -22.78
CA ASP A 130 -42.30 22.07 -24.21
C ASP A 130 -40.87 22.59 -24.52
N HIS A 131 -40.00 22.72 -23.51
CA HIS A 131 -38.58 23.03 -23.65
C HIS A 131 -37.70 21.77 -23.70
N LEU A 132 -38.14 20.68 -23.06
CA LEU A 132 -37.42 19.39 -23.04
C LEU A 132 -38.26 18.31 -23.71
N TYR A 133 -37.74 17.80 -24.82
CA TYR A 133 -38.39 16.75 -25.61
C TYR A 133 -37.74 15.40 -25.32
N ILE A 134 -38.55 14.35 -25.18
CA ILE A 134 -38.08 12.97 -25.02
C ILE A 134 -38.46 12.19 -26.28
N VAL A 135 -37.45 11.68 -26.98
CA VAL A 135 -37.61 10.77 -28.13
C VAL A 135 -36.87 9.49 -27.79
N ALA A 136 -37.63 8.41 -27.61
CA ALA A 136 -37.12 7.12 -27.17
C ALA A 136 -38.03 5.98 -27.64
N ASN A 137 -37.67 4.75 -27.28
CA ASN A 137 -38.56 3.61 -27.43
C ASN A 137 -39.77 3.73 -26.47
N ASP A 138 -40.76 2.88 -26.65
CA ASP A 138 -41.94 2.82 -25.79
C ASP A 138 -42.09 1.42 -25.17
N VAL A 139 -43.12 1.25 -24.34
CA VAL A 139 -43.47 -0.03 -23.72
C VAL A 139 -44.80 -0.53 -24.27
N GLU A 140 -44.92 -1.84 -24.45
CA GLU A 140 -46.18 -2.47 -24.83
C GLU A 140 -46.44 -3.78 -24.08
N SER A 141 -47.68 -4.25 -24.16
CA SER A 141 -48.13 -5.50 -23.54
C SER A 141 -47.45 -6.71 -24.21
N ARG A 142 -46.83 -7.58 -23.41
CA ARG A 142 -46.33 -8.89 -23.84
C ARG A 142 -47.48 -9.91 -23.81
N ASP A 143 -47.75 -10.55 -24.95
CA ASP A 143 -48.75 -11.61 -25.10
C ASP A 143 -50.17 -11.25 -24.63
N GLY A 144 -50.54 -9.97 -24.68
CA GLY A 144 -51.85 -9.48 -24.24
C GLY A 144 -52.00 -9.30 -22.72
N LYS A 145 -50.91 -9.38 -21.94
CA LYS A 145 -50.90 -9.14 -20.49
C LYS A 145 -50.89 -7.65 -20.16
N ASP A 146 -51.33 -7.31 -18.95
CA ASP A 146 -51.13 -5.96 -18.40
C ASP A 146 -49.64 -5.72 -18.13
N ILE A 147 -49.11 -4.56 -18.53
CA ILE A 147 -47.68 -4.22 -18.41
C ILE A 147 -47.18 -4.19 -16.96
N ASN A 148 -48.09 -4.04 -16.00
CA ASN A 148 -47.82 -4.04 -14.55
C ASN A 148 -48.07 -5.41 -13.91
N THR A 149 -48.08 -6.48 -14.72
CA THR A 149 -48.04 -7.86 -14.23
C THR A 149 -46.69 -8.48 -14.51
N GLU A 150 -46.35 -9.54 -13.75
CA GLU A 150 -45.06 -10.23 -13.89
C GLU A 150 -44.87 -10.75 -15.32
N GLY A 151 -43.77 -10.31 -15.94
CA GLY A 151 -43.41 -10.60 -17.32
C GLY A 151 -44.37 -10.02 -18.36
N GLY A 152 -45.22 -9.05 -17.98
CA GLY A 152 -46.33 -8.54 -18.80
C GLY A 152 -45.97 -7.44 -19.79
N TRP A 153 -44.75 -6.91 -19.79
CA TRP A 153 -44.32 -5.82 -20.68
C TRP A 153 -43.17 -6.24 -21.58
N GLN A 154 -43.07 -5.63 -22.76
CA GLN A 154 -41.94 -5.74 -23.68
C GLN A 154 -41.64 -4.37 -24.30
N ILE A 155 -40.42 -4.21 -24.84
CA ILE A 155 -40.04 -2.98 -25.54
C ILE A 155 -40.75 -2.87 -26.89
N LYS A 156 -41.31 -1.69 -27.14
CA LYS A 156 -41.80 -1.25 -28.44
C LYS A 156 -40.77 -0.31 -29.07
N TYR A 157 -40.08 -0.81 -30.08
CA TYR A 157 -39.03 -0.04 -30.76
C TYR A 157 -39.58 1.18 -31.49
N HIS A 158 -38.80 2.27 -31.49
CA HIS A 158 -39.13 3.54 -32.12
C HIS A 158 -39.09 3.44 -33.65
N ASP A 159 -38.14 2.66 -34.17
CA ASP A 159 -37.98 2.39 -35.59
C ASP A 159 -37.51 0.96 -35.87
N GLU A 160 -37.39 0.64 -37.16
CA GLU A 160 -37.00 -0.70 -37.63
C GLU A 160 -35.49 -0.88 -37.86
N SER A 161 -34.65 0.05 -37.39
CA SER A 161 -33.19 -0.09 -37.50
C SER A 161 -32.65 -1.21 -36.60
N ASP A 162 -31.42 -1.62 -36.84
CA ASP A 162 -30.70 -2.60 -36.00
C ASP A 162 -30.36 -2.07 -34.60
N PHE A 163 -30.60 -0.77 -34.35
CA PHE A 163 -30.52 -0.14 -33.03
C PHE A 163 -31.87 -0.11 -32.31
N GLY A 164 -32.98 -0.25 -33.05
CA GLY A 164 -34.34 -0.06 -32.55
C GLY A 164 -34.73 1.40 -32.28
N HIS A 165 -33.74 2.29 -32.15
CA HIS A 165 -33.86 3.74 -32.17
C HIS A 165 -32.61 4.37 -32.80
N ASP A 166 -32.65 4.66 -34.11
CA ASP A 166 -31.60 5.39 -34.81
C ASP A 166 -31.77 6.89 -34.57
N LYS A 167 -31.01 7.39 -33.58
CA LYS A 167 -31.00 8.79 -33.15
C LYS A 167 -30.76 9.79 -34.30
N SER A 168 -30.11 9.38 -35.40
CA SER A 168 -29.88 10.25 -36.56
C SER A 168 -31.17 10.67 -37.28
N LEU A 169 -32.22 9.85 -37.21
CA LEU A 169 -33.48 10.09 -37.91
C LEU A 169 -34.18 11.35 -37.38
N GLU A 170 -34.08 11.63 -36.08
CA GLU A 170 -34.66 12.82 -35.46
C GLU A 170 -33.85 14.09 -35.79
N ILE A 171 -32.54 13.96 -36.02
CA ILE A 171 -31.65 15.11 -36.24
C ILE A 171 -31.63 15.56 -37.71
N LYS A 172 -31.68 14.62 -38.65
CA LYS A 172 -31.58 14.87 -40.11
C LYS A 172 -32.48 16.00 -40.64
N PRO A 173 -33.76 16.12 -40.22
CA PRO A 173 -34.63 17.20 -40.68
C PRO A 173 -34.10 18.61 -40.34
N TYR A 174 -33.41 18.75 -39.20
CA TYR A 174 -32.80 20.00 -38.75
C TYR A 174 -31.45 20.24 -39.43
N ALA A 175 -30.65 19.18 -39.58
CA ALA A 175 -29.37 19.24 -40.29
C ALA A 175 -29.53 19.67 -41.75
N ALA A 176 -30.65 19.31 -42.39
CA ALA A 176 -30.97 19.63 -43.78
C ALA A 176 -31.57 21.04 -43.99
N LEU A 177 -31.74 21.85 -42.95
CA LEU A 177 -32.22 23.23 -43.08
C LEU A 177 -31.19 24.11 -43.81
N PRO A 178 -31.61 25.11 -44.60
CA PRO A 178 -30.69 26.07 -45.22
C PRO A 178 -29.87 26.87 -44.19
N ASP A 179 -28.60 27.15 -44.48
CA ASP A 179 -27.64 27.82 -43.57
C ASP A 179 -28.16 29.13 -42.96
N ASN A 180 -29.00 29.89 -43.67
CA ASN A 180 -29.54 31.16 -43.19
C ASN A 180 -30.63 31.02 -42.12
N VAL A 181 -31.16 29.81 -41.91
CA VAL A 181 -32.22 29.49 -40.93
C VAL A 181 -31.89 28.27 -40.06
N ARG A 182 -30.79 27.56 -40.32
CA ARG A 182 -30.37 26.36 -39.59
C ARG A 182 -29.73 26.74 -38.25
N PRO A 183 -30.19 26.19 -37.11
CA PRO A 183 -29.52 26.39 -35.83
C PRO A 183 -28.20 25.61 -35.77
N THR A 184 -27.35 25.96 -34.81
CA THR A 184 -26.21 25.11 -34.46
C THR A 184 -26.73 23.87 -33.73
N LEU A 185 -26.36 22.69 -34.21
CA LEU A 185 -26.79 21.41 -33.64
C LEU A 185 -25.67 20.85 -32.77
N LEU A 186 -25.92 20.74 -31.47
CA LEU A 186 -24.99 20.17 -30.49
C LEU A 186 -25.54 18.83 -30.01
N TYR A 187 -24.66 17.89 -29.70
CA TYR A 187 -25.05 16.60 -29.14
C TYR A 187 -24.15 16.22 -27.96
N ALA A 188 -24.69 15.69 -26.87
CA ALA A 188 -23.92 15.07 -25.80
C ALA A 188 -24.21 13.56 -25.71
N GLY A 189 -23.15 12.75 -25.61
CA GLY A 189 -23.30 11.29 -25.53
C GLY A 189 -22.09 10.62 -24.89
N ASP A 190 -22.28 9.37 -24.48
CA ASP A 190 -21.26 8.57 -23.81
C ASP A 190 -20.95 7.24 -24.53
N GLY A 191 -21.77 6.84 -25.52
CA GLY A 191 -21.79 5.48 -26.04
C GLY A 191 -21.73 5.32 -27.56
N VAL A 192 -21.61 4.07 -28.00
CA VAL A 192 -21.57 3.68 -29.43
C VAL A 192 -22.94 3.88 -30.12
N SER A 193 -24.03 3.90 -29.37
CA SER A 193 -25.37 4.26 -29.86
C SER A 193 -25.46 5.71 -30.34
N ASP A 194 -24.60 6.60 -29.86
CA ASP A 194 -24.61 8.03 -30.23
C ASP A 194 -23.91 8.32 -31.56
N LEU A 195 -23.26 7.32 -32.15
CA LEU A 195 -22.47 7.48 -33.36
C LEU A 195 -23.28 7.95 -34.57
N SER A 196 -24.54 7.52 -34.67
CA SER A 196 -25.41 7.96 -35.76
C SER A 196 -25.84 9.41 -35.57
N ALA A 197 -26.13 9.82 -34.34
CA ALA A 197 -26.47 11.20 -34.01
C ALA A 197 -25.30 12.16 -34.23
N ALA A 198 -24.09 11.77 -33.79
CA ALA A 198 -22.89 12.60 -33.87
C ALA A 198 -22.56 13.07 -35.30
N ARG A 199 -22.87 12.24 -36.31
CA ARG A 199 -22.64 12.56 -37.72
C ARG A 199 -23.54 13.66 -38.28
N GLU A 200 -24.69 13.86 -37.67
CA GLU A 200 -25.70 14.82 -38.13
C GLU A 200 -25.62 16.15 -37.36
N THR A 201 -24.67 16.28 -36.43
CA THR A 201 -24.50 17.44 -35.55
C THR A 201 -23.23 18.24 -35.88
N ASP A 202 -23.20 19.51 -35.48
CA ASP A 202 -22.05 20.39 -35.71
C ASP A 202 -20.90 20.12 -34.72
N LEU A 203 -21.25 19.76 -33.47
CA LEU A 203 -20.30 19.40 -32.41
C LEU A 203 -20.86 18.30 -31.52
N LEU A 204 -20.06 17.26 -31.33
CA LEU A 204 -20.31 16.23 -30.32
C LEU A 204 -19.55 16.55 -29.03
N PHE A 205 -20.23 16.58 -27.90
CA PHE A 205 -19.68 16.45 -26.56
C PHE A 205 -19.58 14.96 -26.23
N ALA A 206 -18.38 14.40 -26.29
CA ALA A 206 -18.11 13.00 -25.99
C ALA A 206 -17.66 12.84 -24.53
N LYS A 207 -18.30 11.95 -23.77
CA LYS A 207 -17.99 11.74 -22.35
C LYS A 207 -16.54 11.24 -22.19
N LYS A 208 -15.79 11.87 -21.28
CA LYS A 208 -14.39 11.51 -20.98
C LYS A 208 -14.27 10.04 -20.57
N GLY A 209 -13.25 9.36 -21.09
CA GLY A 209 -12.93 7.98 -20.71
C GLY A 209 -13.83 6.90 -21.34
N ARG A 210 -14.67 7.25 -22.32
CA ARG A 210 -15.54 6.32 -23.05
C ARG A 210 -15.04 6.08 -24.48
N ASP A 211 -15.47 4.95 -25.06
CA ASP A 211 -15.08 4.50 -26.41
C ASP A 211 -15.44 5.49 -27.52
N LEU A 212 -16.46 6.33 -27.29
CA LEU A 212 -16.91 7.35 -28.22
C LEU A 212 -15.78 8.32 -28.62
N VAL A 213 -14.94 8.74 -27.68
CA VAL A 213 -13.81 9.66 -27.92
C VAL A 213 -12.84 9.09 -28.95
N ALA A 214 -12.44 7.82 -28.78
CA ALA A 214 -11.50 7.15 -29.67
C ALA A 214 -12.09 6.94 -31.08
N TRP A 215 -13.40 6.75 -31.18
CA TRP A 215 -14.06 6.66 -32.48
C TRP A 215 -14.12 8.01 -33.20
N CYS A 216 -14.43 9.10 -32.48
CA CYS A 216 -14.51 10.45 -33.06
C CYS A 216 -13.18 10.87 -33.68
N GLU A 217 -12.07 10.56 -33.01
CA GLU A 217 -10.72 10.78 -33.55
C GLU A 217 -10.51 9.98 -34.85
N ARG A 218 -10.81 8.68 -34.86
CA ARG A 218 -10.61 7.81 -36.03
C ARG A 218 -11.45 8.20 -37.25
N LYS A 219 -12.65 8.74 -37.02
CA LYS A 219 -13.61 9.08 -38.08
C LYS A 219 -13.64 10.58 -38.41
N THR A 220 -12.80 11.38 -37.77
CA THR A 220 -12.71 12.84 -37.97
C THR A 220 -14.07 13.53 -37.73
N VAL A 221 -14.81 13.06 -36.72
CA VAL A 221 -16.06 13.71 -36.31
C VAL A 221 -15.72 14.90 -35.42
N PRO A 222 -16.28 16.11 -35.64
CA PRO A 222 -16.03 17.26 -34.77
C PRO A 222 -16.51 16.98 -33.34
N PHE A 223 -15.59 16.98 -32.38
CA PHE A 223 -15.92 16.66 -30.99
C PHE A 223 -15.13 17.48 -29.97
N THR A 224 -15.69 17.61 -28.79
CA THR A 224 -15.00 18.01 -27.56
C THR A 224 -15.27 17.00 -26.47
N VAL A 225 -14.43 16.98 -25.44
CA VAL A 225 -14.55 16.05 -24.31
C VAL A 225 -15.24 16.77 -23.15
N PHE A 226 -16.21 16.11 -22.52
CA PHE A 226 -16.85 16.62 -21.30
C PHE A 226 -16.73 15.63 -20.15
N GLU A 227 -16.61 16.15 -18.92
CA GLU A 227 -16.61 15.35 -17.69
C GLU A 227 -18.01 15.34 -17.06
N ASP A 228 -18.65 16.50 -17.03
CA ASP A 228 -19.99 16.72 -16.49
C ASP A 228 -20.68 17.88 -17.24
N TRP A 229 -21.92 18.18 -16.86
CA TRP A 229 -22.73 19.21 -17.53
C TRP A 229 -22.25 20.66 -17.31
N SER A 230 -21.33 20.91 -16.36
CA SER A 230 -20.77 22.27 -16.18
C SER A 230 -19.91 22.67 -17.38
N SER A 231 -19.13 21.74 -17.92
CA SER A 231 -18.28 21.94 -19.10
C SER A 231 -19.07 22.08 -20.40
N ILE A 232 -20.19 21.34 -20.51
CA ILE A 232 -21.17 21.48 -21.59
C ILE A 232 -21.78 22.88 -21.53
N LEU A 233 -22.25 23.31 -20.34
CA LEU A 233 -22.85 24.62 -20.14
C LEU A 233 -21.91 25.75 -20.55
N ALA A 234 -20.68 25.77 -20.02
CA ALA A 234 -19.70 26.81 -20.31
C ALA A 234 -19.39 26.91 -21.81
N THR A 235 -19.20 25.75 -22.46
CA THR A 235 -18.91 25.69 -23.90
C THR A 235 -20.10 26.15 -24.74
N THR A 236 -21.31 25.74 -24.37
CA THR A 236 -22.54 26.11 -25.09
C THR A 236 -22.82 27.61 -24.94
N GLN A 237 -22.54 28.20 -23.78
CA GLN A 237 -22.60 29.65 -23.56
C GLN A 237 -21.61 30.42 -24.46
N ASP A 238 -20.37 29.94 -24.56
CA ASP A 238 -19.34 30.53 -25.40
C ASP A 238 -19.69 30.43 -26.89
N ILE A 239 -20.33 29.34 -27.33
CA ILE A 239 -20.84 29.18 -28.70
C ILE A 239 -22.02 30.12 -28.94
N LEU A 240 -23.00 30.17 -28.03
CA LEU A 240 -24.21 30.98 -28.18
C LEU A 240 -23.90 32.48 -28.24
N SER A 241 -22.93 32.94 -27.43
CA SER A 241 -22.46 34.33 -27.41
C SER A 241 -21.57 34.70 -28.60
N GLY A 242 -21.11 33.71 -29.37
CA GLY A 242 -20.18 33.91 -30.48
C GLY A 242 -18.72 34.12 -30.05
N LYS A 243 -18.39 33.89 -28.77
CA LYS A 243 -17.02 33.98 -28.24
C LYS A 243 -16.09 32.91 -28.84
N VAL A 244 -16.64 31.72 -29.12
CA VAL A 244 -15.93 30.64 -29.82
C VAL A 244 -16.80 30.08 -30.94
N THR A 245 -16.17 29.50 -31.95
CA THR A 245 -16.87 28.76 -33.00
C THR A 245 -16.80 27.27 -32.71
N VAL A 246 -17.81 26.52 -33.17
CA VAL A 246 -17.82 25.06 -33.09
C VAL A 246 -16.53 24.43 -33.66
N LYS A 247 -16.02 24.96 -34.77
CA LYS A 247 -14.78 24.49 -35.39
C LYS A 247 -13.57 24.63 -34.46
N LYS A 248 -13.47 25.75 -33.73
CA LYS A 248 -12.39 26.00 -32.79
C LYS A 248 -12.46 25.02 -31.61
N VAL A 249 -13.64 24.84 -31.04
CA VAL A 249 -13.88 23.91 -29.93
C VAL A 249 -13.54 22.47 -30.33
N ALA A 250 -13.94 22.05 -31.54
CA ALA A 250 -13.61 20.72 -32.07
C ALA A 250 -12.10 20.51 -32.27
N GLN A 251 -11.38 21.55 -32.71
CA GLN A 251 -9.93 21.49 -32.89
C GLN A 251 -9.21 21.34 -31.53
N GLU A 252 -9.60 22.14 -30.54
CA GLU A 252 -9.02 22.08 -29.18
C GLU A 252 -9.29 20.72 -28.52
N GLY A 253 -10.49 20.15 -28.72
CA GLY A 253 -10.83 18.79 -28.27
C GLY A 253 -9.92 17.73 -28.87
N LEU A 254 -9.68 17.78 -30.19
CA LEU A 254 -8.79 16.85 -30.89
C LEU A 254 -7.32 16.99 -30.45
N GLU A 255 -6.83 18.21 -30.26
CA GLU A 255 -5.47 18.48 -29.79
C GLU A 255 -5.25 17.93 -28.37
N THR A 256 -6.24 18.09 -27.49
CA THR A 256 -6.20 17.57 -26.12
C THR A 256 -6.10 16.04 -26.09
N VAL A 257 -6.88 15.35 -26.92
CA VAL A 257 -6.83 13.87 -27.02
C VAL A 257 -5.49 13.41 -27.59
N ARG A 258 -4.99 14.06 -28.64
CA ARG A 258 -3.68 13.72 -29.24
C ARG A 258 -2.52 13.94 -28.28
N ALA A 259 -2.54 15.04 -27.52
CA ALA A 259 -1.54 15.30 -26.49
C ALA A 259 -1.58 14.22 -25.40
N GLY A 260 -2.78 13.80 -24.97
CA GLY A 260 -2.96 12.69 -24.02
C GLY A 260 -2.41 11.36 -24.54
N ILE A 261 -2.68 11.01 -25.80
CA ILE A 261 -2.17 9.79 -26.44
C ILE A 261 -0.65 9.84 -26.60
N GLN A 262 -0.09 10.96 -27.02
CA GLN A 262 1.37 11.14 -27.13
C GLN A 262 2.06 11.00 -25.77
N LEU A 263 1.46 11.56 -24.71
CA LEU A 263 1.96 11.42 -23.35
C LEU A 263 1.87 9.98 -22.86
N ALA A 264 0.79 9.26 -23.19
CA ALA A 264 0.63 7.84 -22.85
C ALA A 264 1.63 6.95 -23.60
N ILE A 265 1.86 7.18 -24.90
CA ILE A 265 2.87 6.45 -25.69
C ILE A 265 4.27 6.73 -25.14
N PHE A 266 4.57 7.99 -24.80
CA PHE A 266 5.83 8.37 -24.18
C PHE A 266 5.99 7.71 -22.81
N ALA A 267 4.96 7.71 -21.97
CA ALA A 267 4.95 7.04 -20.68
C ALA A 267 5.13 5.52 -20.80
N VAL A 268 4.48 4.87 -21.78
CA VAL A 268 4.66 3.44 -22.06
C VAL A 268 6.07 3.14 -22.58
N PHE A 269 6.63 4.00 -23.42
CA PHE A 269 8.01 3.87 -23.87
C PHE A 269 9.00 4.03 -22.71
N ILE A 270 8.80 5.04 -21.84
CA ILE A 270 9.59 5.23 -20.62
C ILE A 270 9.41 4.04 -19.69
N LEU A 271 8.19 3.53 -19.50
CA LEU A 271 7.91 2.34 -18.69
C LEU A 271 8.63 1.11 -19.25
N LEU A 272 8.56 0.86 -20.55
CA LEU A 272 9.27 -0.25 -21.20
C LEU A 272 10.78 -0.09 -21.10
N LEU A 273 11.30 1.12 -21.27
CA LEU A 273 12.71 1.43 -21.08
C LEU A 273 13.13 1.17 -19.63
N VAL A 274 12.36 1.65 -18.67
CA VAL A 274 12.58 1.47 -17.23
C VAL A 274 12.49 -0.02 -16.87
N VAL A 275 11.48 -0.77 -17.31
CA VAL A 275 11.37 -2.22 -17.09
C VAL A 275 12.54 -2.98 -17.74
N THR A 276 12.97 -2.57 -18.93
CA THR A 276 14.11 -3.22 -19.61
C THR A 276 15.42 -2.92 -18.91
N LEU A 277 15.62 -1.67 -18.50
CA LEU A 277 16.77 -1.24 -17.71
C LEU A 277 16.73 -1.87 -16.33
N ASP A 278 15.56 -2.06 -15.73
CA ASP A 278 15.38 -2.62 -14.40
C ASP A 278 15.62 -4.13 -14.39
N ASN A 279 15.11 -4.84 -15.40
CA ASN A 279 15.43 -6.25 -15.63
C ASN A 279 16.93 -6.51 -15.84
N ARG A 280 17.70 -5.52 -16.32
CA ARG A 280 19.15 -5.66 -16.53
C ARG A 280 20.02 -5.06 -15.42
N PHE A 281 19.56 -3.98 -14.79
CA PHE A 281 20.38 -3.10 -13.96
C PHE A 281 19.70 -2.70 -12.64
N ARG A 282 18.48 -3.18 -12.33
CA ARG A 282 17.68 -2.81 -11.14
C ARG A 282 17.62 -1.29 -10.92
N VAL A 283 16.96 -0.58 -11.84
CA VAL A 283 16.84 0.89 -11.81
C VAL A 283 15.57 1.38 -11.11
N LEU A 284 14.59 0.49 -10.87
CA LEU A 284 13.39 0.79 -10.10
C LEU A 284 13.67 0.70 -8.58
N PRO A 285 13.00 1.54 -7.77
CA PRO A 285 13.10 1.47 -6.31
C PRO A 285 12.69 0.10 -5.77
N ALA A 286 13.32 -0.31 -4.66
CA ALA A 286 13.07 -1.61 -4.06
C ALA A 286 11.64 -1.85 -3.55
N SER A 287 10.87 -0.79 -3.30
CA SER A 287 9.45 -0.87 -2.93
C SER A 287 8.59 -1.58 -4.00
N ILE A 288 8.95 -1.47 -5.28
CA ILE A 288 8.24 -2.14 -6.39
C ILE A 288 8.70 -3.61 -6.52
N HIS A 289 9.96 -3.90 -6.17
CA HIS A 289 10.51 -5.27 -6.16
C HIS A 289 9.97 -6.13 -5.02
N GLY A 290 9.57 -5.51 -3.89
CA GLY A 290 9.01 -6.19 -2.72
C GLY A 290 7.57 -6.71 -2.87
N HIS A 291 6.84 -6.31 -3.93
CA HIS A 291 5.44 -6.67 -4.13
C HIS A 291 5.17 -7.76 -5.18
N LEU A 292 6.22 -8.35 -5.76
CA LEU A 292 6.04 -9.57 -6.54
C LEU A 292 5.87 -10.75 -5.57
N PRO A 293 4.70 -11.43 -5.54
CA PRO A 293 4.54 -12.61 -4.70
C PRO A 293 5.53 -13.68 -5.19
N SER A 294 6.57 -13.95 -4.40
CA SER A 294 7.52 -15.06 -4.61
C SER A 294 6.89 -16.43 -4.31
N HIS A 295 5.65 -16.43 -3.80
CA HIS A 295 4.86 -17.59 -3.43
C HIS A 295 3.88 -17.97 -4.55
N TYR A 296 4.32 -18.81 -5.48
CA TYR A 296 3.38 -19.67 -6.20
C TYR A 296 3.10 -20.89 -5.33
N HIS A 297 1.83 -21.11 -4.98
CA HIS A 297 1.39 -22.33 -4.31
C HIS A 297 1.76 -23.57 -5.12
N GLY A 298 2.21 -24.63 -4.45
CA GLY A 298 2.56 -25.91 -5.07
C GLY A 298 3.91 -25.93 -5.82
N LEU A 299 4.92 -25.16 -5.39
CA LEU A 299 6.30 -25.28 -5.86
C LEU A 299 7.18 -26.00 -4.84
N VAL A 300 7.94 -27.00 -5.27
CA VAL A 300 8.89 -27.76 -4.44
C VAL A 300 10.32 -27.64 -4.97
N VAL A 301 11.30 -27.73 -4.07
CA VAL A 301 12.72 -27.74 -4.44
C VAL A 301 13.13 -29.14 -4.87
N THR A 302 13.75 -29.26 -6.04
CA THR A 302 14.22 -30.54 -6.62
C THR A 302 15.73 -30.72 -6.55
N ASP A 303 16.48 -29.62 -6.51
CA ASP A 303 17.94 -29.64 -6.34
C ASP A 303 18.44 -28.33 -5.71
N VAL A 304 19.61 -28.40 -5.07
CA VAL A 304 20.31 -27.27 -4.47
C VAL A 304 21.80 -27.45 -4.71
N THR A 305 22.51 -26.41 -5.11
CA THR A 305 23.95 -26.45 -5.35
C THR A 305 24.59 -25.10 -5.04
N ILE A 306 25.92 -25.08 -5.06
CA ILE A 306 26.70 -23.84 -5.01
C ILE A 306 27.40 -23.66 -6.35
N LYS A 307 27.25 -22.46 -6.91
CA LYS A 307 27.98 -22.04 -8.10
C LYS A 307 29.09 -21.08 -7.68
N THR A 308 30.34 -21.43 -7.98
CA THR A 308 31.50 -20.56 -7.80
C THR A 308 31.96 -20.03 -9.15
N CYS A 309 32.23 -18.73 -9.22
CA CYS A 309 32.69 -18.05 -10.42
C CYS A 309 34.01 -17.35 -10.15
N SER A 310 34.82 -17.10 -11.19
CA SER A 310 36.07 -16.38 -11.04
C SER A 310 36.03 -15.04 -11.77
N TYR A 311 36.46 -13.98 -11.09
CA TYR A 311 36.63 -12.64 -11.69
C TYR A 311 37.68 -12.63 -12.81
N ILE A 312 38.60 -13.60 -12.83
CA ILE A 312 39.72 -13.65 -13.76
C ILE A 312 39.34 -14.41 -15.05
N ASN A 313 38.27 -15.22 -15.02
CA ASN A 313 37.80 -15.94 -16.19
C ASN A 313 36.56 -15.25 -16.80
N PRO A 314 36.69 -14.54 -17.94
CA PRO A 314 35.59 -13.80 -18.56
C PRO A 314 34.47 -14.71 -19.12
N PHE A 315 34.69 -16.02 -19.18
CA PHE A 315 33.67 -17.00 -19.59
C PHE A 315 32.92 -17.62 -18.40
N SER A 316 33.22 -17.25 -17.15
CA SER A 316 32.46 -17.73 -16.00
C SER A 316 31.19 -16.89 -15.79
N ALA A 317 30.04 -17.45 -16.16
CA ALA A 317 28.74 -16.87 -15.85
C ALA A 317 28.29 -17.34 -14.46
N CYS A 318 27.94 -16.39 -13.57
CA CYS A 318 27.35 -16.72 -12.27
C CYS A 318 25.85 -16.90 -12.30
N LYS A 319 25.16 -16.29 -13.26
CA LYS A 319 23.71 -16.42 -13.34
C LYS A 319 23.34 -17.83 -13.81
N PRO A 320 22.20 -18.38 -13.36
CA PRO A 320 21.75 -19.69 -13.81
C PRO A 320 21.50 -19.70 -15.32
N ASP A 321 21.92 -20.78 -15.99
CA ASP A 321 21.77 -20.95 -17.45
C ASP A 321 20.33 -21.33 -17.87
N SER A 322 19.49 -21.71 -16.91
CA SER A 322 18.11 -22.19 -17.12
C SER A 322 17.13 -21.45 -16.23
N HIS A 323 15.94 -21.14 -16.77
CA HIS A 323 14.83 -20.53 -16.04
C HIS A 323 14.31 -21.37 -14.85
N ALA A 324 14.65 -22.66 -14.78
CA ALA A 324 14.26 -23.54 -13.66
C ALA A 324 15.10 -23.31 -12.38
N TRP A 325 16.29 -22.74 -12.52
CA TRP A 325 17.21 -22.48 -11.42
C TRP A 325 17.05 -21.05 -10.91
N THR A 326 16.80 -20.93 -9.60
CA THR A 326 16.77 -19.67 -8.87
C THR A 326 18.09 -19.49 -8.13
N GLN A 327 18.63 -18.27 -8.12
CA GLN A 327 19.81 -17.91 -7.35
C GLN A 327 19.42 -17.12 -6.10
N VAL A 328 19.99 -17.46 -4.95
CA VAL A 328 19.98 -16.59 -3.77
C VAL A 328 20.98 -15.47 -4.03
N GLU A 329 20.51 -14.22 -4.09
CA GLU A 329 21.34 -13.05 -4.43
C GLU A 329 22.21 -12.56 -3.26
N LYS A 330 22.92 -13.50 -2.63
CA LYS A 330 23.88 -13.27 -1.55
C LYS A 330 25.20 -13.92 -1.90
N ASP A 331 26.23 -13.11 -2.08
CA ASP A 331 27.59 -13.61 -2.27
C ASP A 331 28.04 -14.26 -0.97
N LEU A 332 28.33 -15.56 -1.03
CA LEU A 332 28.71 -16.36 0.14
C LEU A 332 30.04 -15.90 0.76
N TYR A 333 30.81 -15.09 0.04
CA TYR A 333 32.02 -14.44 0.55
C TYR A 333 31.80 -13.00 1.03
N LEU A 334 30.55 -12.51 1.09
CA LEU A 334 30.23 -11.12 1.49
C LEU A 334 31.12 -10.07 0.80
N ARG A 335 31.43 -10.28 -0.49
CA ARG A 335 32.28 -9.42 -1.33
C ARG A 335 33.72 -9.26 -0.84
N THR A 336 34.21 -10.14 0.04
CA THR A 336 35.62 -10.16 0.47
C THR A 336 36.51 -11.07 -0.38
N GLY A 337 35.93 -11.85 -1.30
CA GLY A 337 36.67 -12.73 -2.21
C GLY A 337 37.46 -11.94 -3.26
N TRP A 338 38.76 -12.20 -3.39
CA TRP A 338 39.62 -11.45 -4.33
C TRP A 338 39.60 -12.01 -5.77
N THR A 339 39.30 -13.31 -5.92
CA THR A 339 39.40 -14.01 -7.21
C THR A 339 38.11 -14.70 -7.63
N SER A 340 37.13 -14.78 -6.74
CA SER A 340 35.89 -15.52 -6.93
C SER A 340 34.72 -15.01 -6.10
N THR A 341 33.52 -15.28 -6.60
CA THR A 341 32.24 -15.19 -5.89
C THR A 341 31.60 -16.57 -5.81
N ALA A 342 30.71 -16.76 -4.86
CA ALA A 342 29.92 -17.98 -4.79
C ALA A 342 28.47 -17.67 -4.40
N PHE A 343 27.53 -18.42 -4.97
CA PHE A 343 26.09 -18.24 -4.72
C PHE A 343 25.42 -19.60 -4.55
N VAL A 344 24.42 -19.66 -3.67
CA VAL A 344 23.50 -20.80 -3.59
C VAL A 344 22.50 -20.69 -4.75
N GLN A 345 22.34 -21.78 -5.49
CA GLN A 345 21.33 -21.94 -6.53
C GLN A 345 20.46 -23.14 -6.22
N PHE A 346 19.17 -23.04 -6.50
CA PHE A 346 18.22 -24.13 -6.29
C PHE A 346 17.20 -24.21 -7.41
N GLU A 347 16.84 -25.43 -7.77
CA GLU A 347 15.83 -25.71 -8.80
C GLU A 347 14.46 -25.86 -8.14
N ARG A 348 13.44 -25.21 -8.72
CA ARG A 348 12.05 -25.32 -8.27
C ARG A 348 11.18 -25.82 -9.41
N LYS A 349 10.26 -26.72 -9.09
CA LYS A 349 9.23 -27.21 -10.02
C LYS A 349 7.87 -27.17 -9.37
N LYS A 350 6.81 -27.00 -10.17
CA LYS A 350 5.46 -27.15 -9.65
C LYS A 350 5.19 -28.63 -9.38
N GLU A 351 4.45 -28.91 -8.32
CA GLU A 351 4.05 -30.26 -7.94
C GLU A 351 3.28 -30.95 -9.08
N GLU A 352 2.41 -30.21 -9.77
CA GLU A 352 1.67 -30.68 -10.95
C GLU A 352 2.57 -31.01 -12.16
N ASP A 353 3.76 -30.40 -12.23
CA ASP A 353 4.71 -30.57 -13.33
C ASP A 353 5.79 -31.64 -13.01
N LEU A 354 5.74 -32.29 -11.85
CA LEU A 354 6.71 -33.32 -11.46
C LEU A 354 6.56 -34.57 -12.33
N LEU A 355 7.63 -34.92 -13.04
CA LEU A 355 7.72 -36.18 -13.79
C LEU A 355 7.95 -37.35 -12.83
N PRO A 356 7.59 -38.60 -13.19
CA PRO A 356 7.85 -39.78 -12.35
C PRO A 356 9.33 -40.02 -11.98
N THR A 357 10.25 -39.40 -12.73
CA THR A 357 11.70 -39.46 -12.50
C THR A 357 12.23 -38.29 -11.67
N ASP A 358 11.43 -37.24 -11.47
CA ASP A 358 11.85 -36.08 -10.68
C ASP A 358 11.93 -36.47 -9.20
N LYS A 359 12.94 -35.93 -8.51
CA LYS A 359 13.10 -36.13 -7.07
C LYS A 359 12.91 -34.81 -6.33
N VAL A 360 12.13 -34.86 -5.25
CA VAL A 360 11.88 -33.72 -4.36
C VAL A 360 12.88 -33.74 -3.20
N VAL A 361 13.43 -32.59 -2.83
CA VAL A 361 14.32 -32.45 -1.67
C VAL A 361 13.50 -32.48 -0.39
N LEU A 362 13.68 -33.55 0.40
CA LEU A 362 13.07 -33.74 1.71
C LEU A 362 13.94 -33.21 2.84
N ASP A 363 15.26 -33.15 2.67
CA ASP A 363 16.16 -32.65 3.70
C ASP A 363 17.47 -32.15 3.12
N LEU A 364 18.11 -31.23 3.84
CA LEU A 364 19.39 -30.63 3.48
C LEU A 364 20.26 -30.52 4.73
N LYS A 365 21.47 -31.09 4.68
CA LYS A 365 22.46 -31.00 5.75
C LYS A 365 23.80 -30.53 5.21
N ILE A 366 24.59 -29.86 6.05
CA ILE A 366 25.96 -29.50 5.73
C ILE A 366 26.88 -30.38 6.55
N SER A 367 27.80 -31.09 5.91
CA SER A 367 28.70 -32.02 6.59
C SER A 367 29.92 -32.39 5.73
N ARG A 368 31.07 -32.63 6.39
CA ARG A 368 32.27 -33.21 5.75
C ARG A 368 32.10 -34.71 5.45
N LEU A 369 31.24 -35.39 6.21
CA LEU A 369 30.96 -36.82 6.10
C LEU A 369 29.50 -37.06 5.67
N VAL A 370 29.20 -38.24 5.11
CA VAL A 370 27.82 -38.62 4.78
C VAL A 370 26.97 -38.56 6.06
N PRO A 371 25.84 -37.82 6.09
CA PRO A 371 24.99 -37.75 7.27
C PRO A 371 24.32 -39.09 7.59
N GLU A 372 24.09 -39.37 8.87
CA GLU A 372 23.34 -40.56 9.32
C GLU A 372 21.85 -40.44 8.94
N SER A 373 21.26 -41.53 8.45
CA SER A 373 19.82 -41.66 8.20
C SER A 373 19.13 -42.17 9.47
N ILE A 374 18.20 -41.38 10.02
CA ILE A 374 17.46 -41.70 11.27
C ILE A 374 16.52 -42.91 11.08
N ASP A 375 16.11 -43.21 9.84
CA ASP A 375 15.23 -44.33 9.48
C ASP A 375 16.03 -45.57 9.01
N ASP A 376 17.00 -46.05 9.79
CA ASP A 376 17.70 -47.30 9.46
C ASP A 376 16.85 -48.50 9.94
N PRO A 377 16.19 -49.27 9.04
CA PRO A 377 15.40 -50.42 9.47
C PRO A 377 16.35 -51.52 9.91
N LYS A 378 16.04 -52.16 11.06
CA LYS A 378 16.76 -53.35 11.55
C LYS A 378 16.75 -54.54 10.56
N ASP A 379 15.96 -54.47 9.50
CA ASP A 379 15.76 -55.51 8.50
C ASP A 379 16.22 -55.10 7.09
N GLY A 380 17.50 -54.79 6.91
CA GLY A 380 18.34 -55.14 5.74
C GLY A 380 17.88 -54.87 4.28
N LYS A 381 16.72 -54.27 4.00
CA LYS A 381 16.27 -53.90 2.65
C LYS A 381 16.46 -52.40 2.46
N LYS A 382 17.55 -52.04 1.79
CA LYS A 382 17.83 -50.66 1.37
C LYS A 382 17.01 -50.35 0.12
N ASP A 383 15.99 -49.51 0.23
CA ASP A 383 15.46 -48.81 -0.94
C ASP A 383 16.53 -47.81 -1.42
N GLU A 384 16.87 -47.81 -2.71
CA GLU A 384 17.88 -46.89 -3.27
C GLU A 384 17.44 -45.41 -3.26
N GLU A 385 16.18 -45.14 -2.92
CA GLU A 385 15.49 -43.86 -3.09
C GLU A 385 15.60 -42.88 -1.91
N ASP A 386 16.41 -43.19 -0.88
CA ASP A 386 16.56 -42.37 0.34
C ASP A 386 18.04 -42.11 0.75
N LYS A 387 18.97 -42.19 -0.21
CA LYS A 387 20.41 -41.92 0.03
C LYS A 387 20.71 -40.42 0.02
N TRP A 388 21.65 -40.00 0.88
CA TRP A 388 22.21 -38.65 0.85
C TRP A 388 23.11 -38.45 -0.38
N GLU A 389 22.87 -37.37 -1.12
CA GLU A 389 23.60 -37.01 -2.32
C GLU A 389 24.47 -35.76 -2.10
N PRO A 390 25.79 -35.81 -2.38
CA PRO A 390 26.68 -34.68 -2.13
C PRO A 390 26.57 -33.57 -3.18
N ARG A 391 26.86 -32.35 -2.76
CA ARG A 391 26.96 -31.12 -3.56
C ARG A 391 28.15 -30.29 -3.05
N PRO A 392 28.64 -29.28 -3.81
CA PRO A 392 29.71 -28.40 -3.36
C PRO A 392 29.36 -27.67 -2.04
N GLY A 393 30.38 -27.21 -1.31
CA GLY A 393 30.22 -26.53 -0.01
C GLY A 393 29.75 -27.43 1.14
N GLY A 394 29.92 -28.75 1.01
CA GLY A 394 29.52 -29.72 2.03
C GLY A 394 28.03 -29.98 2.11
N ILE A 395 27.25 -29.52 1.14
CA ILE A 395 25.80 -29.74 1.08
C ILE A 395 25.51 -31.22 0.77
N TRP A 396 24.61 -31.82 1.54
CA TRP A 396 24.04 -33.14 1.31
C TRP A 396 22.53 -33.02 1.18
N LEU A 397 21.98 -33.56 0.09
CA LEU A 397 20.54 -33.56 -0.17
C LEU A 397 19.96 -34.95 0.03
N ARG A 398 18.86 -35.04 0.77
CA ARG A 398 18.01 -36.24 0.80
C ARG A 398 16.83 -35.99 -0.10
N ARG A 399 16.72 -36.77 -1.18
CA ARG A 399 15.70 -36.58 -2.21
C ARG A 399 14.94 -37.86 -2.49
N THR A 400 13.64 -37.77 -2.77
CA THR A 400 12.80 -38.93 -3.07
C THR A 400 11.96 -38.73 -4.33
N ALA A 401 11.69 -39.82 -5.05
CA ALA A 401 10.77 -39.86 -6.20
C ALA A 401 9.33 -40.28 -5.80
N LYS A 402 9.08 -40.51 -4.50
CA LYS A 402 7.76 -40.94 -4.01
C LYS A 402 6.70 -39.88 -4.33
N ARG A 403 5.62 -40.31 -4.99
CA ARG A 403 4.54 -39.43 -5.52
C ARG A 403 3.86 -38.52 -4.49
N HIS A 404 3.85 -38.88 -3.21
CA HIS A 404 3.25 -38.10 -2.10
C HIS A 404 4.31 -37.36 -1.25
N ALA A 405 5.55 -37.30 -1.70
CA ALA A 405 6.61 -36.62 -0.98
C ALA A 405 6.45 -35.09 -1.01
N SER A 406 5.93 -34.56 -2.11
CA SER A 406 5.49 -33.17 -2.26
C SER A 406 4.34 -32.82 -1.30
N ASP A 407 3.38 -33.75 -1.10
CA ASP A 407 2.19 -33.55 -0.26
C ASP A 407 2.49 -33.41 1.25
N SER A 408 3.75 -33.56 1.65
CA SER A 408 4.15 -33.52 3.04
C SER A 408 4.66 -32.13 3.41
N GLN A 409 4.22 -31.64 4.58
CA GLN A 409 4.83 -30.51 5.31
C GLN A 409 6.35 -30.68 5.58
N LYS A 410 6.99 -31.71 5.02
CA LYS A 410 8.40 -32.04 5.15
C LYS A 410 9.23 -31.60 3.93
N ALA A 411 8.63 -31.44 2.75
CA ALA A 411 9.35 -31.04 1.54
C ALA A 411 9.91 -29.62 1.67
N ILE A 412 11.14 -29.41 1.19
CA ILE A 412 11.75 -28.09 1.15
C ILE A 412 11.14 -27.30 -0.02
N THR A 413 10.63 -26.11 0.26
CA THR A 413 9.93 -25.25 -0.73
C THR A 413 10.72 -24.00 -1.09
N LEU A 414 11.57 -23.51 -0.18
CA LEU A 414 12.48 -22.38 -0.39
C LEU A 414 13.82 -22.57 0.32
N VAL A 415 14.84 -21.88 -0.18
CA VAL A 415 16.21 -21.83 0.34
C VAL A 415 16.68 -20.38 0.35
N ASP A 416 17.35 -19.96 1.42
CA ASP A 416 17.97 -18.66 1.59
C ASP A 416 19.32 -18.81 2.33
N VAL A 417 20.07 -17.72 2.45
CA VAL A 417 21.37 -17.69 3.14
C VAL A 417 21.38 -16.58 4.18
N LEU A 418 21.86 -16.90 5.37
CA LEU A 418 22.15 -15.95 6.45
C LEU A 418 23.61 -16.13 6.89
N PHE A 419 24.14 -15.18 7.65
CA PHE A 419 25.56 -15.14 8.01
C PHE A 419 25.74 -14.97 9.51
N GLY A 420 26.87 -15.46 10.04
CA GLY A 420 27.22 -15.37 11.46
C GLY A 420 26.85 -16.61 12.27
N ALA A 421 27.57 -16.83 13.38
CA ALA A 421 27.34 -17.95 14.30
C ALA A 421 26.01 -17.86 15.05
N ASP A 422 25.52 -16.63 15.22
CA ASP A 422 24.28 -16.23 15.86
C ASP A 422 23.15 -15.96 14.85
N ALA A 423 23.29 -16.43 13.61
CA ALA A 423 22.26 -16.28 12.58
C ALA A 423 20.94 -16.94 13.01
N VAL A 424 19.85 -16.19 12.91
CA VAL A 424 18.49 -16.64 13.22
C VAL A 424 17.54 -16.27 12.11
N ASP A 425 16.44 -17.01 11.97
CA ASP A 425 15.40 -16.72 10.98
C ASP A 425 14.04 -16.54 11.68
N PRO A 426 13.48 -15.32 11.73
CA PRO A 426 12.18 -15.04 12.34
C PRO A 426 11.00 -15.36 11.41
N ARG A 427 11.24 -15.70 10.13
CA ARG A 427 10.17 -16.00 9.19
C ARG A 427 9.47 -17.31 9.56
N ALA A 428 8.15 -17.35 9.40
CA ALA A 428 7.37 -18.54 9.76
C ALA A 428 7.75 -19.76 8.92
N GLY A 429 8.07 -20.88 9.59
CA GLY A 429 8.43 -22.14 8.94
C GLY A 429 9.85 -22.19 8.37
N TRP A 430 10.68 -21.19 8.65
CA TRP A 430 12.09 -21.17 8.28
C TRP A 430 12.98 -21.71 9.41
N GLU A 431 14.08 -22.36 9.05
CA GLU A 431 15.04 -22.91 10.01
C GLU A 431 16.46 -22.86 9.43
N VAL A 432 17.34 -22.14 10.13
CA VAL A 432 18.77 -22.01 9.84
C VAL A 432 19.48 -23.33 10.16
N ARG A 433 20.38 -23.77 9.29
CA ARG A 433 21.20 -24.96 9.55
C ARG A 433 22.37 -24.64 10.48
N ASP A 434 22.58 -25.52 11.46
CA ASP A 434 23.61 -25.37 12.52
C ASP A 434 25.05 -25.41 12.01
N THR A 435 25.31 -26.02 10.85
CA THR A 435 26.66 -26.11 10.28
C THR A 435 26.78 -25.13 9.11
N PRO A 436 27.78 -24.21 9.12
CA PRO A 436 28.00 -23.29 8.01
C PRO A 436 28.53 -24.03 6.78
N LEU A 437 28.34 -23.42 5.60
CA LEU A 437 28.84 -23.92 4.32
C LEU A 437 30.36 -24.09 4.34
N LEU A 438 30.82 -25.23 3.84
CA LEU A 438 32.23 -25.61 3.81
C LEU A 438 32.90 -25.08 2.52
N LEU A 439 33.13 -23.77 2.47
CA LEU A 439 33.67 -23.09 1.29
C LEU A 439 35.20 -23.12 1.23
N ASP A 440 35.87 -22.31 2.04
CA ASP A 440 37.32 -22.30 2.21
C ASP A 440 37.72 -21.72 3.59
N GLY A 441 38.96 -22.00 4.02
CA GLY A 441 39.46 -21.54 5.32
C GLY A 441 39.65 -20.03 5.45
N ARG A 442 39.40 -19.23 4.41
CA ARG A 442 39.47 -17.75 4.46
C ARG A 442 38.11 -17.14 4.81
N THR A 443 37.04 -17.91 4.66
CA THR A 443 35.66 -17.46 4.78
C THR A 443 34.89 -18.21 5.87
N GLU A 444 35.55 -19.14 6.56
CA GLU A 444 35.02 -19.83 7.75
C GLU A 444 34.54 -18.83 8.83
N GLU A 445 35.19 -17.66 8.99
CA GLU A 445 34.78 -16.62 9.95
C GLU A 445 33.47 -15.90 9.59
N LEU A 446 33.05 -15.93 8.32
CA LEU A 446 31.80 -15.30 7.88
C LEU A 446 30.57 -16.18 8.20
N GLU A 447 30.80 -17.48 8.38
CA GLU A 447 29.79 -18.49 8.67
C GLU A 447 28.52 -18.36 7.82
N ALA A 448 28.67 -18.47 6.49
CA ALA A 448 27.51 -18.51 5.59
C ALA A 448 26.68 -19.78 5.86
N ARG A 449 25.43 -19.60 6.30
CA ARG A 449 24.51 -20.66 6.73
C ARG A 449 23.30 -20.72 5.81
N ILE A 450 22.89 -21.93 5.46
CA ILE A 450 21.66 -22.15 4.71
C ILE A 450 20.46 -22.02 5.66
N SER A 451 19.46 -21.23 5.28
CA SER A 451 18.11 -21.26 5.86
C SER A 451 17.15 -21.94 4.88
N ILE A 452 16.26 -22.79 5.37
CA ILE A 452 15.29 -23.51 4.54
C ILE A 452 13.87 -23.32 5.06
N GLN A 453 12.91 -23.30 4.14
CA GLN A 453 11.48 -23.38 4.46
C GLN A 453 10.94 -24.75 4.07
N ARG A 454 10.03 -25.29 4.89
CA ARG A 454 9.30 -26.53 4.60
C ARG A 454 7.81 -26.29 4.45
N GLY A 455 7.21 -26.98 3.48
CA GLY A 455 5.78 -26.91 3.20
C GLY A 455 5.31 -25.50 2.81
N ASP A 456 4.00 -25.28 2.92
CA ASP A 456 3.39 -23.98 2.70
C ASP A 456 3.56 -23.07 3.93
N PRO A 457 3.96 -21.80 3.74
CA PRO A 457 4.00 -20.84 4.84
C PRO A 457 2.60 -20.69 5.47
N PRO A 458 2.47 -20.74 6.80
CA PRO A 458 1.20 -20.44 7.44
C PRO A 458 0.84 -18.97 7.17
N LYS A 459 -0.43 -18.71 6.81
CA LYS A 459 -0.93 -17.33 6.68
C LYS A 459 -0.87 -16.63 8.04
N THR A 460 0.09 -15.74 8.23
CA THR A 460 0.20 -14.90 9.43
C THR A 460 -0.78 -13.74 9.31
N LYS A 461 -1.66 -13.59 10.30
CA LYS A 461 -2.48 -12.39 10.43
C LYS A 461 -1.68 -11.34 11.19
N LYS A 462 -1.60 -10.12 10.65
CA LYS A 462 -0.99 -9.00 11.39
C LYS A 462 -1.72 -8.81 12.73
N PRO A 463 -0.99 -8.69 13.85
CA PRO A 463 -1.62 -8.49 15.14
C PRO A 463 -2.29 -7.12 15.20
N VAL A 464 -3.32 -7.01 16.03
CA VAL A 464 -3.97 -5.73 16.34
C VAL A 464 -3.74 -5.47 17.83
N PRO A 465 -2.82 -4.55 18.19
CA PRO A 465 -2.55 -4.22 19.58
C PRO A 465 -3.82 -3.79 20.32
N ARG A 466 -3.94 -4.18 21.58
CA ARG A 466 -5.14 -3.90 22.38
C ARG A 466 -4.79 -3.65 23.84
N ILE A 467 -5.50 -2.72 24.46
CA ILE A 467 -5.48 -2.52 25.92
C ILE A 467 -5.96 -3.80 26.61
N ASN A 468 -5.19 -4.28 27.58
CA ASN A 468 -5.52 -5.51 28.28
C ASN A 468 -6.74 -5.38 29.21
N GLU A 469 -7.18 -6.49 29.78
CA GLU A 469 -8.39 -6.54 30.62
C GLU A 469 -8.29 -5.67 31.88
N HIS A 470 -7.09 -5.39 32.37
CA HIS A 470 -6.83 -4.51 33.51
C HIS A 470 -6.79 -3.02 33.14
N GLY A 471 -6.97 -2.68 31.85
CA GLY A 471 -6.87 -1.31 31.37
C GLY A 471 -5.42 -0.82 31.27
N ARG A 472 -4.45 -1.74 31.18
CA ARG A 472 -3.02 -1.44 31.06
C ARG A 472 -2.51 -1.73 29.66
N PHE A 473 -1.45 -1.03 29.28
CA PHE A 473 -0.68 -1.32 28.08
C PHE A 473 0.77 -0.93 28.35
N LYS A 474 1.74 -1.78 28.05
CA LYS A 474 3.16 -1.52 28.29
C LYS A 474 3.94 -1.56 26.98
N ILE A 475 4.65 -0.47 26.69
CA ILE A 475 5.57 -0.35 25.56
C ILE A 475 7.00 -0.45 26.10
N MET A 476 7.79 -1.32 25.50
CA MET A 476 9.25 -1.37 25.66
C MET A 476 9.90 -0.73 24.44
N GLN A 477 10.75 0.28 24.66
CA GLN A 477 11.46 0.97 23.59
C GLN A 477 12.87 0.40 23.43
N LEU A 478 13.14 -0.25 22.30
CA LEU A 478 14.46 -0.75 21.96
C LEU A 478 15.12 0.23 20.99
N SER A 479 16.11 0.97 21.47
CA SER A 479 16.85 1.93 20.68
C SER A 479 18.31 1.52 20.57
N ASP A 480 18.89 1.68 19.37
CA ASP A 480 20.33 1.59 19.16
C ASP A 480 20.92 0.24 19.60
N LEU A 481 20.36 -0.87 19.09
CA LEU A 481 20.90 -2.22 19.34
C LEU A 481 22.25 -2.43 18.65
N HIS A 482 22.48 -1.79 17.50
CA HIS A 482 23.72 -1.86 16.72
C HIS A 482 24.20 -3.31 16.49
N LEU A 483 23.29 -4.17 16.04
CA LEU A 483 23.61 -5.57 15.75
C LEU A 483 24.43 -5.69 14.45
N SER A 484 25.37 -6.62 14.44
CA SER A 484 26.29 -6.88 13.35
C SER A 484 25.84 -8.08 12.49
N THR A 485 26.57 -8.38 11.42
CA THR A 485 26.33 -9.64 10.66
C THR A 485 26.58 -10.86 11.54
N GLY A 486 27.69 -10.89 12.28
CA GLY A 486 28.01 -11.92 13.27
C GLY A 486 27.94 -11.39 14.70
N LEU A 487 28.76 -11.93 15.59
CA LEU A 487 28.72 -11.68 17.05
C LEU A 487 29.02 -10.24 17.49
N GLY A 488 29.54 -9.40 16.58
CA GLY A 488 29.91 -8.02 16.86
C GLY A 488 31.08 -7.86 17.84
N VAL A 489 31.52 -6.62 18.07
CA VAL A 489 32.58 -6.29 19.04
C VAL A 489 32.03 -5.24 19.99
N CYS A 490 32.15 -5.48 21.30
CA CYS A 490 31.66 -4.54 22.29
C CYS A 490 32.40 -3.19 22.20
N ARG A 491 31.63 -2.11 22.11
CA ARG A 491 32.08 -0.71 22.24
C ARG A 491 31.70 -0.21 23.63
N ASP A 492 32.71 0.28 24.35
CA ASP A 492 32.58 0.87 25.69
C ASP A 492 31.72 0.05 26.69
N PRO A 493 31.94 -1.27 26.84
CA PRO A 493 31.13 -2.07 27.75
C PRO A 493 31.40 -1.69 29.22
N ILE A 494 30.33 -1.54 30.00
CA ILE A 494 30.39 -1.39 31.46
C ILE A 494 29.58 -2.52 32.12
N PRO A 495 30.19 -3.39 32.95
CA PRO A 495 31.64 -3.55 33.11
C PRO A 495 32.29 -4.02 31.81
N ALA A 496 33.61 -3.84 31.71
CA ALA A 496 34.38 -4.22 30.53
C ALA A 496 34.26 -5.72 30.21
N GLU A 497 34.27 -6.55 31.26
CA GLU A 497 34.07 -8.00 31.20
C GLU A 497 33.02 -8.37 32.25
N LEU A 498 31.98 -9.11 31.85
CA LEU A 498 30.99 -9.66 32.79
C LEU A 498 31.60 -10.78 33.64
N VAL A 499 32.42 -11.62 33.01
CA VAL A 499 33.16 -12.71 33.64
C VAL A 499 34.64 -12.48 33.33
N PRO A 500 35.52 -12.40 34.35
CA PRO A 500 36.95 -12.17 34.13
C PRO A 500 37.58 -13.18 33.16
N GLY A 501 38.21 -12.70 32.10
CA GLY A 501 38.86 -13.51 31.07
C GLY A 501 37.94 -13.99 29.93
N GLN A 502 36.65 -13.68 29.97
CA GLN A 502 35.74 -13.91 28.85
C GLN A 502 35.69 -12.66 27.96
N LYS A 503 35.99 -12.85 26.66
CA LYS A 503 35.91 -11.76 25.67
C LYS A 503 34.44 -11.34 25.50
N CYS A 504 34.20 -10.03 25.43
CA CYS A 504 32.86 -9.47 25.22
C CYS A 504 32.45 -9.57 23.74
N GLU A 505 31.33 -10.23 23.49
CA GLU A 505 30.64 -10.29 22.20
C GLU A 505 29.41 -9.39 22.27
N ALA A 506 29.29 -8.44 21.34
CA ALA A 506 28.32 -7.35 21.45
C ALA A 506 26.89 -7.85 21.28
N ASP A 507 26.64 -8.61 20.23
CA ASP A 507 25.29 -9.03 19.85
C ASP A 507 24.71 -10.02 20.88
N PRO A 508 25.43 -11.08 21.31
CA PRO A 508 24.94 -11.97 22.38
C PRO A 508 24.64 -11.24 23.68
N ARG A 509 25.54 -10.38 24.18
CA ARG A 509 25.32 -9.63 25.43
C ARG A 509 24.11 -8.69 25.34
N THR A 510 23.95 -8.05 24.19
CA THR A 510 22.78 -7.19 23.92
C THR A 510 21.49 -7.99 23.92
N LEU A 511 21.46 -9.13 23.21
CA LEU A 511 20.26 -9.96 23.08
C LEU A 511 19.90 -10.67 24.40
N GLU A 512 20.88 -11.11 25.20
CA GLU A 512 20.66 -11.64 26.55
C GLU A 512 20.03 -10.58 27.47
N PHE A 513 20.49 -9.33 27.38
CA PHE A 513 19.90 -8.22 28.11
C PHE A 513 18.44 -7.97 27.69
N VAL A 514 18.17 -7.92 26.39
CA VAL A 514 16.81 -7.75 25.85
C VAL A 514 15.91 -8.91 26.25
N GLU A 515 16.38 -10.15 26.11
CA GLU A 515 15.66 -11.37 26.49
C GLU A 515 15.22 -11.34 27.95
N ARG A 516 16.15 -11.03 28.87
CA ARG A 516 15.84 -10.90 30.29
C ARG A 516 14.70 -9.91 30.54
N LEU A 517 14.77 -8.73 29.92
CA LEU A 517 13.75 -7.70 30.11
C LEU A 517 12.41 -8.06 29.48
N LEU A 518 12.38 -8.75 28.33
CA LEU A 518 11.14 -9.26 27.75
C LEU A 518 10.44 -10.25 28.70
N ASP A 519 11.20 -11.09 29.39
CA ASP A 519 10.67 -12.11 30.30
C ASP A 519 10.23 -11.52 31.66
N GLU A 520 10.97 -10.53 32.17
CA GLU A 520 10.67 -9.84 33.43
C GLU A 520 9.52 -8.83 33.30
N GLU A 521 9.58 -7.95 32.28
CA GLU A 521 8.64 -6.83 32.14
C GLU A 521 7.38 -7.20 31.34
N LYS A 522 7.46 -8.21 30.47
CA LYS A 522 6.35 -8.70 29.64
C LYS A 522 5.58 -7.56 28.95
N PRO A 523 6.25 -6.78 28.08
CA PRO A 523 5.59 -5.68 27.39
C PRO A 523 4.49 -6.20 26.45
N ASP A 524 3.43 -5.40 26.30
CA ASP A 524 2.35 -5.68 25.35
C ASP A 524 2.77 -5.37 23.90
N MET A 525 3.76 -4.49 23.73
CA MET A 525 4.34 -4.12 22.44
C MET A 525 5.78 -3.63 22.59
N VAL A 526 6.58 -3.82 21.54
CA VAL A 526 7.93 -3.25 21.42
C VAL A 526 7.98 -2.21 20.31
N VAL A 527 8.65 -1.08 20.53
CA VAL A 527 8.96 -0.10 19.49
C VAL A 527 10.47 -0.05 19.29
N LEU A 528 10.92 -0.39 18.08
CA LEU A 528 12.31 -0.35 17.65
C LEU A 528 12.59 1.05 17.06
N THR A 529 13.29 1.90 17.80
CA THR A 529 13.43 3.34 17.48
C THR A 529 14.70 3.66 16.69
N GLY A 530 15.06 2.82 15.72
CA GLY A 530 16.21 3.01 14.84
C GLY A 530 17.55 2.49 15.38
N ASP A 531 18.52 2.39 14.48
CA ASP A 531 19.87 1.85 14.71
C ASP A 531 19.86 0.43 15.30
N GLN A 532 18.99 -0.40 14.74
CA GLN A 532 18.93 -1.82 15.08
C GLN A 532 20.08 -2.58 14.40
N VAL A 533 20.46 -2.14 13.21
CA VAL A 533 21.57 -2.66 12.41
C VAL A 533 22.75 -1.70 12.51
N ASN A 534 23.94 -2.22 12.85
CA ASN A 534 25.18 -1.47 12.80
C ASN A 534 25.71 -1.47 11.37
N GLY A 535 25.63 -0.33 10.69
CA GLY A 535 26.04 -0.15 9.30
C GLY A 535 27.41 -0.71 8.96
N GLU A 536 28.42 -0.37 9.76
CA GLU A 536 29.83 -0.70 9.52
C GLU A 536 30.11 -2.22 9.55
N THR A 537 29.41 -2.95 10.42
CA THR A 537 29.64 -4.38 10.67
C THR A 537 28.54 -5.28 10.11
N SER A 538 27.58 -4.72 9.37
CA SER A 538 26.44 -5.42 8.79
C SER A 538 26.56 -5.57 7.28
N LYS A 539 27.56 -6.35 6.84
CA LYS A 539 27.74 -6.73 5.43
C LYS A 539 26.53 -7.48 4.85
N ASP A 540 25.77 -8.21 5.69
CA ASP A 540 24.42 -8.68 5.39
C ASP A 540 23.45 -8.12 6.44
N ALA A 541 22.84 -6.97 6.14
CA ALA A 541 21.91 -6.25 7.01
C ALA A 541 20.68 -7.10 7.37
N GLN A 542 20.24 -8.00 6.50
CA GLN A 542 19.14 -8.92 6.79
C GLN A 542 19.47 -9.84 7.98
N SER A 543 20.69 -10.37 8.07
CA SER A 543 21.11 -11.23 9.20
C SER A 543 21.06 -10.45 10.53
N ALA A 544 21.53 -9.20 10.55
CA ALA A 544 21.45 -8.33 11.71
C ALA A 544 20.00 -7.97 12.09
N LEU A 545 19.19 -7.57 11.11
CA LEU A 545 17.77 -7.23 11.29
C LEU A 545 16.96 -8.42 11.82
N PHE A 546 17.25 -9.63 11.36
CA PHE A 546 16.58 -10.83 11.84
C PHE A 546 16.85 -11.10 13.32
N LYS A 547 18.08 -10.84 13.80
CA LYS A 547 18.42 -10.93 15.22
C LYS A 547 17.63 -9.95 16.08
N SER A 548 17.42 -8.72 15.62
CA SER A 548 16.72 -7.68 16.42
C SER A 548 15.25 -8.01 16.70
N VAL A 549 14.60 -8.79 15.82
CA VAL A 549 13.17 -9.12 15.95
C VAL A 549 12.88 -10.56 16.37
N LYS A 550 13.87 -11.48 16.29
CA LYS A 550 13.66 -12.91 16.57
C LYS A 550 13.06 -13.16 17.95
N LEU A 551 13.60 -12.51 18.99
CA LEU A 551 13.11 -12.65 20.36
C LEU A 551 11.65 -12.20 20.53
N LEU A 552 11.22 -11.23 19.73
CA LEU A 552 9.85 -10.69 19.72
C LEU A 552 8.91 -11.67 19.01
N VAL A 553 9.33 -12.19 17.86
CA VAL A 553 8.56 -13.16 17.08
C VAL A 553 8.33 -14.46 17.85
N ASP A 554 9.36 -14.99 18.50
CA ASP A 554 9.24 -16.21 19.31
C ASP A 554 8.26 -16.05 20.47
N ARG A 555 8.24 -14.85 21.07
CA ARG A 555 7.34 -14.48 22.17
C ARG A 555 5.97 -13.98 21.68
N LYS A 556 5.77 -13.86 20.36
CA LYS A 556 4.53 -13.37 19.74
C LYS A 556 4.16 -11.95 20.17
N ILE A 557 5.17 -11.12 20.45
CA ILE A 557 5.00 -9.74 20.89
C ILE A 557 4.89 -8.86 19.63
N PRO A 558 3.78 -8.10 19.46
CA PRO A 558 3.68 -7.12 18.39
C PRO A 558 4.79 -6.09 18.45
N TYR A 559 5.32 -5.68 17.30
CA TYR A 559 6.35 -4.65 17.27
C TYR A 559 6.22 -3.71 16.07
N ALA A 560 6.64 -2.47 16.28
CA ALA A 560 6.76 -1.45 15.25
C ALA A 560 8.22 -0.99 15.17
N ALA A 561 8.67 -0.62 13.97
CA ALA A 561 10.04 -0.19 13.72
C ALA A 561 10.10 1.09 12.87
N ILE A 562 11.02 1.97 13.24
CA ILE A 562 11.51 3.08 12.43
C ILE A 562 13.02 2.92 12.24
N PHE A 563 13.58 3.63 11.27
CA PHE A 563 15.01 3.56 10.98
C PHE A 563 15.80 4.68 11.64
N GLY A 564 17.03 4.34 11.99
CA GLY A 564 18.07 5.26 12.35
C GLY A 564 19.12 5.42 11.26
N ASN A 565 20.06 6.33 11.48
CA ASN A 565 21.02 6.72 10.45
C ASN A 565 22.00 5.61 10.06
N HIS A 566 22.16 4.56 10.89
CA HIS A 566 23.04 3.43 10.60
C HIS A 566 22.34 2.26 9.91
N ASP A 567 21.00 2.19 9.96
CA ASP A 567 20.28 0.99 9.50
C ASP A 567 20.46 0.72 8.00
N ASP A 568 20.64 1.76 7.18
CA ASP A 568 20.77 1.67 5.72
C ASP A 568 22.17 1.92 5.17
N GLU A 569 23.19 1.83 6.02
CA GLU A 569 24.60 1.94 5.62
C GLU A 569 25.20 0.59 5.14
N GLY A 570 24.47 -0.51 5.34
CA GLY A 570 24.87 -1.86 4.96
C GLY A 570 24.66 -2.19 3.47
N ASN A 571 24.34 -3.46 3.17
CA ASN A 571 24.07 -3.92 1.81
C ASN A 571 22.62 -3.71 1.33
N LEU A 572 21.71 -3.29 2.21
CA LEU A 572 20.29 -3.05 1.93
C LEU A 572 19.94 -1.60 2.29
N ASN A 573 19.09 -0.97 1.47
CA ASN A 573 18.55 0.36 1.77
C ASN A 573 17.28 0.28 2.65
N ARG A 574 16.82 1.43 3.15
CA ARG A 574 15.63 1.54 4.03
C ARG A 574 14.37 0.92 3.44
N SER A 575 14.10 1.12 2.14
CA SER A 575 12.93 0.54 1.47
C SER A 575 13.01 -0.99 1.45
N GLU A 576 14.19 -1.56 1.20
CA GLU A 576 14.43 -3.02 1.24
C GLU A 576 14.25 -3.58 2.65
N LEU A 577 14.80 -2.91 3.66
CA LEU A 577 14.67 -3.31 5.06
C LEU A 577 13.23 -3.23 5.55
N MET A 578 12.47 -2.21 5.13
CA MET A 578 11.06 -2.06 5.50
C MET A 578 10.21 -3.14 4.85
N ALA A 579 10.46 -3.46 3.58
CA ALA A 579 9.76 -4.55 2.89
C ALA A 579 9.96 -5.89 3.62
N ILE A 580 11.17 -6.14 4.14
CA ILE A 580 11.43 -7.30 5.02
C ILE A 580 10.58 -7.19 6.29
N LEU A 581 10.65 -6.08 7.02
CA LEU A 581 9.91 -5.87 8.27
C LEU A 581 8.39 -6.01 8.11
N GLU A 582 7.80 -5.53 7.02
CA GLU A 582 6.36 -5.61 6.76
C GLU A 582 5.82 -7.04 6.60
N ASP A 583 6.68 -7.95 6.12
CA ASP A 583 6.37 -9.36 5.88
C ASP A 583 6.61 -10.25 7.11
N LEU A 584 7.45 -9.79 8.05
CA LEU A 584 7.78 -10.57 9.24
C LEU A 584 6.59 -10.74 10.20
N PRO A 585 6.47 -11.91 10.86
CA PRO A 585 5.40 -12.17 11.83
C PRO A 585 5.39 -11.13 12.96
N TYR A 586 4.20 -10.78 13.45
CA TYR A 586 3.99 -9.83 14.56
C TYR A 586 4.44 -8.38 14.30
N SER A 587 5.05 -8.08 13.16
CA SER A 587 5.30 -6.72 12.73
C SER A 587 4.01 -5.97 12.42
N VAL A 588 3.90 -4.75 12.94
CA VAL A 588 2.91 -3.76 12.54
C VAL A 588 3.56 -2.59 11.80
N SER A 589 4.82 -2.73 11.40
CA SER A 589 5.54 -1.73 10.61
C SER A 589 4.92 -1.54 9.23
N SER A 590 5.12 -0.35 8.68
CA SER A 590 4.64 0.03 7.35
C SER A 590 5.61 1.02 6.70
N ALA A 591 5.81 0.94 5.39
CA ALA A 591 6.56 1.94 4.63
C ALA A 591 5.91 3.33 4.67
N GLY A 592 4.57 3.37 4.80
CA GLY A 592 3.80 4.60 4.71
C GLY A 592 3.47 5.00 3.28
N PRO A 593 2.87 6.18 3.07
CA PRO A 593 2.51 6.68 1.73
C PRO A 593 3.75 7.02 0.89
N GLU A 594 3.74 6.62 -0.39
CA GLU A 594 4.87 6.80 -1.31
C GLU A 594 5.18 8.28 -1.61
N GLU A 595 4.18 9.15 -1.51
CA GLU A 595 4.31 10.60 -1.74
C GLU A 595 4.91 11.39 -0.56
N VAL A 596 5.19 10.73 0.57
CA VAL A 596 5.75 11.34 1.78
C VAL A 596 7.25 11.02 1.85
N ASP A 597 8.08 12.03 2.15
CA ASP A 597 9.53 11.83 2.23
C ASP A 597 9.90 10.82 3.33
N GLY A 598 10.89 9.97 3.05
CA GLY A 598 11.39 8.94 3.98
C GLY A 598 10.61 7.62 3.92
N VAL A 599 11.07 6.61 4.66
CA VAL A 599 10.46 5.27 4.73
C VAL A 599 10.16 4.93 6.18
N GLY A 600 8.90 4.60 6.48
CA GLY A 600 8.47 4.35 7.87
C GLY A 600 7.65 5.48 8.47
N ASN A 601 6.85 6.17 7.65
CA ASN A 601 5.89 7.19 8.10
C ASN A 601 4.49 6.58 8.23
N TYR A 602 4.11 6.14 9.42
CA TYR A 602 2.83 5.44 9.65
C TYR A 602 2.32 5.61 11.07
N ILE A 603 1.11 5.09 11.31
CA ILE A 603 0.50 5.06 12.64
C ILE A 603 0.22 3.63 13.07
N VAL A 604 0.21 3.41 14.38
CA VAL A 604 -0.30 2.19 15.01
C VAL A 604 -1.40 2.57 15.99
N GLU A 605 -2.62 2.12 15.73
CA GLU A 605 -3.76 2.28 16.65
C GLU A 605 -3.83 1.08 17.61
N VAL A 606 -3.75 1.33 18.91
CA VAL A 606 -3.99 0.34 19.96
C VAL A 606 -5.47 0.40 20.35
N LEU A 607 -6.21 -0.66 20.08
CA LEU A 607 -7.65 -0.68 20.33
C LEU A 607 -7.97 -0.74 21.83
N GLY A 608 -9.12 -0.19 22.21
CA GLY A 608 -9.62 -0.29 23.58
C GLY A 608 -9.91 -1.73 24.03
N ARG A 609 -10.19 -1.91 25.32
CA ARG A 609 -10.42 -3.24 25.92
C ARG A 609 -11.63 -3.99 25.31
N GLY A 610 -11.60 -5.32 25.40
CA GLY A 610 -12.71 -6.18 24.95
C GLY A 610 -12.84 -6.20 23.42
N SER A 611 -14.07 -6.04 22.91
CA SER A 611 -14.37 -6.15 21.48
C SER A 611 -14.51 -4.80 20.76
N THR A 612 -14.18 -3.68 21.42
CA THR A 612 -14.28 -2.35 20.78
C THR A 612 -13.31 -2.22 19.61
N THR A 613 -13.75 -1.50 18.58
CA THR A 613 -12.95 -1.14 17.41
C THR A 613 -12.40 0.29 17.50
N HIS A 614 -12.68 1.02 18.58
CA HIS A 614 -12.16 2.37 18.78
C HIS A 614 -10.72 2.33 19.31
N SER A 615 -9.90 3.25 18.79
CA SER A 615 -8.51 3.43 19.21
C SER A 615 -8.44 4.09 20.59
N ALA A 616 -7.68 3.47 21.49
CA ALA A 616 -7.38 3.99 22.81
C ALA A 616 -6.03 4.73 22.85
N LEU A 617 -5.06 4.30 22.03
CA LEU A 617 -3.78 4.96 21.83
C LEU A 617 -3.46 5.03 20.35
N THR A 618 -2.87 6.13 19.90
CA THR A 618 -2.29 6.23 18.54
C THR A 618 -0.81 6.55 18.64
N LEU A 619 0.02 5.63 18.14
CA LEU A 619 1.45 5.81 18.01
C LEU A 619 1.74 6.36 16.61
N TYR A 620 2.37 7.53 16.51
CA TYR A 620 2.89 8.08 15.25
C TYR A 620 4.36 7.72 15.12
N LEU A 621 4.72 7.10 14.00
CA LEU A 621 6.08 6.66 13.70
C LEU A 621 6.53 7.44 12.48
N LEU A 622 7.66 8.13 12.59
CA LEU A 622 8.17 8.96 11.51
C LEU A 622 9.64 8.68 11.24
N ASP A 623 9.98 8.72 9.95
CA ASP A 623 11.34 8.62 9.50
C ASP A 623 12.08 9.96 9.69
N SER A 624 13.04 10.01 10.61
CA SER A 624 13.89 11.18 10.81
C SER A 624 15.10 11.26 9.86
N HIS A 625 15.18 10.37 8.87
CA HIS A 625 16.25 10.28 7.85
C HIS A 625 17.61 9.86 8.43
N SER A 626 18.69 10.16 7.71
CA SER A 626 20.08 9.87 8.11
C SER A 626 20.89 11.18 8.18
N TYR A 627 21.73 11.44 7.19
CA TYR A 627 22.64 12.59 7.16
C TYR A 627 22.09 13.74 6.32
N SER A 628 22.45 14.97 6.69
CA SER A 628 21.95 16.18 6.07
C SER A 628 22.21 16.19 4.55
N PRO A 629 21.20 16.49 3.71
CA PRO A 629 21.38 16.62 2.27
C PRO A 629 22.13 17.91 1.90
N ASP A 630 22.30 18.85 2.84
CA ASP A 630 23.02 20.10 2.67
C ASP A 630 24.07 20.30 3.78
N GLU A 631 25.08 19.43 3.79
CA GLU A 631 26.24 19.49 4.71
C GLU A 631 27.01 20.83 4.68
N ARG A 632 26.81 21.67 3.66
CA ARG A 632 27.46 22.98 3.61
C ARG A 632 26.79 23.98 4.55
N GLN A 633 25.47 23.99 4.58
CA GLN A 633 24.68 24.92 5.38
C GLN A 633 24.28 24.33 6.73
N PHE A 634 23.90 23.06 6.75
CA PHE A 634 23.42 22.35 7.93
C PHE A 634 24.23 21.06 8.08
N ARG A 635 25.31 21.10 8.84
CA ARG A 635 26.18 19.94 9.06
C ARG A 635 25.52 18.89 9.95
N GLY A 636 25.77 17.62 9.68
CA GLY A 636 25.41 16.50 10.53
C GLY A 636 24.14 15.79 10.05
N TYR A 637 23.08 15.86 10.86
CA TYR A 637 21.91 15.01 10.66
C TYR A 637 20.77 15.73 9.95
N ASP A 638 20.00 14.94 9.21
CA ASP A 638 18.83 15.41 8.47
C ASP A 638 17.60 15.54 9.38
N TRP A 639 16.52 16.14 8.87
CA TRP A 639 15.34 16.53 9.62
C TRP A 639 14.04 16.06 8.97
N ILE A 640 12.97 16.00 9.77
CA ILE A 640 11.60 15.74 9.32
C ILE A 640 11.18 16.78 8.27
N LYS A 641 10.72 16.32 7.11
CA LYS A 641 10.42 17.15 5.93
C LYS A 641 9.03 17.78 5.97
N PRO A 642 8.80 18.88 5.24
CA PRO A 642 7.46 19.50 5.15
C PRO A 642 6.35 18.57 4.68
N SER A 643 6.64 17.59 3.81
CA SER A 643 5.67 16.57 3.36
C SER A 643 5.22 15.68 4.52
N GLN A 644 6.16 15.21 5.35
CA GLN A 644 5.91 14.41 6.56
C GLN A 644 5.11 15.20 7.58
N ILE A 645 5.46 16.47 7.84
CA ILE A 645 4.70 17.34 8.75
C ILE A 645 3.25 17.50 8.26
N ARG A 646 3.05 17.74 6.97
CA ARG A 646 1.70 17.87 6.38
C ARG A 646 0.91 16.58 6.48
N TRP A 647 1.55 15.44 6.17
CA TRP A 647 0.94 14.12 6.30
C TRP A 647 0.53 13.82 7.74
N PHE A 648 1.42 14.08 8.71
CA PHE A 648 1.16 13.91 10.12
C PHE A 648 -0.06 14.71 10.57
N LYS A 649 -0.09 16.02 10.28
CA LYS A 649 -1.21 16.90 10.64
C LYS A 649 -2.51 16.44 10.00
N ASN A 650 -2.50 16.14 8.69
CA ASN A 650 -3.69 15.66 7.99
C ASN A 650 -4.21 14.35 8.58
N THR A 651 -3.31 13.43 8.91
CA THR A 651 -3.64 12.14 9.53
C THR A 651 -4.26 12.34 10.90
N ALA A 652 -3.60 13.08 11.80
CA ALA A 652 -4.11 13.38 13.14
C ALA A 652 -5.49 14.05 13.10
N GLN A 653 -5.67 15.07 12.26
CA GLN A 653 -6.94 15.77 12.08
C GLN A 653 -8.05 14.85 11.54
N SER A 654 -7.72 13.95 10.61
CA SER A 654 -8.70 13.00 10.05
C SER A 654 -9.20 11.99 11.09
N LEU A 655 -8.40 11.69 12.10
CA LEU A 655 -8.70 10.72 13.15
C LEU A 655 -9.47 11.31 14.34
N LYS A 656 -9.42 12.63 14.56
CA LYS A 656 -10.06 13.30 15.72
C LYS A 656 -11.50 12.84 15.98
N ARG A 657 -12.33 12.77 14.93
CA ARG A 657 -13.72 12.32 15.07
C ARG A 657 -13.81 10.89 15.62
N LYS A 658 -13.01 9.96 15.08
CA LYS A 658 -12.98 8.56 15.53
C LYS A 658 -12.41 8.45 16.95
N HIS A 659 -11.38 9.23 17.28
CA HIS A 659 -10.83 9.27 18.64
C HIS A 659 -11.87 9.77 19.66
N HIS A 660 -12.71 10.75 19.30
CA HIS A 660 -13.82 11.22 20.15
C HIS A 660 -14.96 10.20 20.32
N GLU A 661 -15.10 9.23 19.43
CA GLU A 661 -16.08 8.14 19.55
C GLU A 661 -15.63 7.08 20.60
N TYR A 662 -14.36 7.09 21.01
CA TYR A 662 -13.90 6.28 22.14
C TYR A 662 -14.48 6.82 23.45
N THR A 663 -15.08 5.94 24.25
CA THR A 663 -15.80 6.32 25.48
C THR A 663 -14.89 6.70 26.64
N TYR A 664 -13.60 6.38 26.55
CA TYR A 664 -12.57 6.75 27.54
C TYR A 664 -11.60 7.76 26.91
N MET A 665 -10.56 8.15 27.65
CA MET A 665 -9.55 9.08 27.16
C MET A 665 -8.67 8.39 26.10
N HIS A 666 -8.67 8.95 24.89
CA HIS A 666 -7.70 8.65 23.84
C HIS A 666 -6.39 9.40 24.12
N MET A 667 -5.24 8.81 23.79
CA MET A 667 -3.92 9.45 23.93
C MET A 667 -3.05 9.23 22.69
N ASP A 668 -2.38 10.29 22.24
CA ASP A 668 -1.50 10.29 21.07
C ASP A 668 -0.03 10.48 21.50
N MET A 669 0.89 9.74 20.88
CA MET A 669 2.35 9.81 21.10
C MET A 669 3.15 9.58 19.83
N ALA A 670 4.39 10.04 19.77
CA ALA A 670 5.25 9.90 18.59
C ALA A 670 6.59 9.21 18.90
N PHE A 671 7.15 8.54 17.89
CA PHE A 671 8.48 7.96 17.90
C PHE A 671 9.25 8.41 16.65
N ILE A 672 10.48 8.85 16.86
CA ILE A 672 11.47 9.24 15.85
C ILE A 672 12.82 8.64 16.25
N HIS A 673 13.83 8.65 15.38
CA HIS A 673 15.18 8.20 15.77
C HIS A 673 16.07 9.39 16.15
N ILE A 674 16.34 10.28 15.21
CA ILE A 674 17.15 11.49 15.42
C ILE A 674 16.31 12.51 16.23
N PRO A 675 16.86 13.08 17.30
CA PRO A 675 16.13 14.01 18.17
C PRO A 675 15.77 15.32 17.46
N LEU A 676 14.73 15.99 17.95
CA LEU A 676 14.38 17.35 17.50
C LEU A 676 15.40 18.37 18.02
N PRO A 677 15.61 19.51 17.33
CA PRO A 677 16.52 20.56 17.81
C PRO A 677 16.26 21.01 19.26
N GLU A 678 15.01 20.98 19.71
CA GLU A 678 14.58 21.41 21.05
C GLU A 678 15.04 20.50 22.19
N TYR A 679 15.54 19.29 21.90
CA TYR A 679 16.21 18.46 22.89
C TYR A 679 17.47 19.12 23.46
N ARG A 680 18.00 20.15 22.80
CA ARG A 680 19.17 20.94 23.25
C ARG A 680 18.86 22.01 24.27
N GLU A 681 17.59 22.28 24.59
CA GLU A 681 17.21 23.41 25.43
C GLU A 681 17.56 23.15 26.92
N PRO A 682 18.66 23.71 27.45
CA PRO A 682 19.17 23.31 28.77
C PRO A 682 18.34 23.91 29.93
N ASN A 683 17.48 24.89 29.62
CA ASN A 683 16.62 25.55 30.60
C ASN A 683 15.31 24.80 30.83
N ASN A 684 14.97 23.85 29.95
CA ASN A 684 13.81 23.01 30.15
C ASN A 684 14.08 22.02 31.30
N PHE A 685 13.02 21.73 32.07
CA PHE A 685 13.10 20.70 33.09
C PHE A 685 13.36 19.35 32.41
N TYR A 686 14.28 18.56 32.95
CA TYR A 686 14.48 17.18 32.53
C TYR A 686 14.76 16.26 33.73
N HIS A 687 14.48 14.98 33.55
CA HIS A 687 14.80 13.94 34.52
C HIS A 687 15.44 12.73 33.82
N GLY A 688 16.62 12.34 34.29
CA GLY A 688 17.51 11.33 33.70
C GLY A 688 18.89 11.92 33.39
N ASN A 689 19.68 11.19 32.61
CA ASN A 689 21.06 11.52 32.31
C ASN A 689 21.19 12.26 30.99
N TRP A 690 21.79 13.46 31.06
CA TRP A 690 22.31 14.21 29.93
C TRP A 690 23.84 14.09 29.95
N ASP A 691 24.35 13.07 29.26
CA ASP A 691 25.76 12.67 29.34
C ASP A 691 26.53 12.98 28.06
N GLU A 692 25.85 13.22 26.93
CA GLU A 692 26.44 13.74 25.70
C GLU A 692 25.67 14.94 25.13
N ALA A 693 26.33 15.72 24.26
CA ALA A 693 25.69 16.86 23.62
C ALA A 693 24.69 16.37 22.55
N PRO A 694 23.42 16.78 22.57
CA PRO A 694 22.43 16.26 21.62
C PRO A 694 22.80 16.54 20.17
N THR A 695 22.88 15.49 19.35
CA THR A 695 23.22 15.61 17.92
C THR A 695 21.98 15.75 17.03
N ALA A 696 21.02 16.55 17.48
CA ALA A 696 19.87 16.94 16.66
C ALA A 696 20.25 17.67 15.34
N PRO A 697 19.34 17.82 14.38
CA PRO A 697 19.64 18.51 13.12
C PRO A 697 20.03 19.97 13.33
N GLY A 698 20.83 20.51 12.41
CA GLY A 698 21.18 21.94 12.39
C GLY A 698 20.04 22.84 11.91
N PHE A 699 19.08 22.27 11.18
CA PHE A 699 17.87 22.95 10.70
C PHE A 699 16.66 22.56 11.55
N ASN A 700 15.88 23.54 11.99
CA ASN A 700 14.60 23.29 12.66
C ASN A 700 13.46 23.34 11.65
N SER A 701 12.80 22.20 11.44
CA SER A 701 11.68 22.07 10.50
C SER A 701 10.33 22.55 11.06
N GLY A 702 10.26 22.86 12.35
CA GLY A 702 9.01 23.21 13.05
C GLY A 702 8.16 21.99 13.41
N PHE A 703 8.72 20.77 13.39
CA PHE A 703 7.93 19.57 13.68
C PHE A 703 7.46 19.51 15.14
N LYS A 704 8.24 20.02 16.10
CA LYS A 704 7.81 20.15 17.49
C LYS A 704 6.49 20.94 17.62
N ASP A 705 6.37 22.06 16.89
CA ASP A 705 5.16 22.87 16.90
C ASP A 705 3.97 22.08 16.33
N ALA A 706 4.18 21.27 15.29
CA ALA A 706 3.14 20.41 14.74
C ALA A 706 2.66 19.34 15.76
N LEU A 707 3.59 18.74 16.52
CA LEU A 707 3.26 17.78 17.58
C LEU A 707 2.38 18.45 18.66
N GLU A 708 2.73 19.65 19.10
CA GLU A 708 1.95 20.42 20.08
C GLU A 708 0.57 20.80 19.53
N GLU A 709 0.49 21.28 18.29
CA GLU A 709 -0.78 21.67 17.64
C GLU A 709 -1.77 20.50 17.51
N GLU A 710 -1.27 19.28 17.32
CA GLU A 710 -2.09 18.08 17.20
C GLU A 710 -2.30 17.32 18.52
N GLY A 711 -1.80 17.86 19.64
CA GLY A 711 -2.07 17.31 20.98
C GLY A 711 -1.26 16.05 21.31
N ILE A 712 -0.09 15.87 20.71
CA ILE A 712 0.81 14.76 21.03
C ILE A 712 1.35 14.94 22.45
N LEU A 713 1.23 13.91 23.28
CA LEU A 713 1.62 14.00 24.70
C LEU A 713 3.12 13.84 24.90
N PHE A 714 3.74 12.94 24.15
CA PHE A 714 5.18 12.80 24.18
C PHE A 714 5.72 12.33 22.83
N VAL A 715 6.95 12.71 22.55
CA VAL A 715 7.78 12.17 21.47
C VAL A 715 8.99 11.50 22.09
N SER A 716 9.34 10.30 21.61
CA SER A 716 10.53 9.60 22.06
C SER A 716 11.51 9.33 20.92
N CYS A 717 12.81 9.38 21.23
CA CYS A 717 13.89 9.22 20.26
C CYS A 717 15.05 8.35 20.78
N GLY A 718 15.98 8.05 19.88
CA GLY A 718 17.20 7.26 20.11
C GLY A 718 18.45 8.10 19.87
N HIS A 719 19.37 7.56 19.06
CA HIS A 719 20.47 8.26 18.38
C HIS A 719 21.62 8.72 19.30
N ASP A 720 21.32 9.54 20.31
CA ASP A 720 22.29 10.06 21.27
C ASP A 720 22.48 9.06 22.42
N HIS A 721 22.74 7.80 22.09
CA HIS A 721 23.02 6.66 22.97
C HIS A 721 23.01 6.91 24.50
N VAL A 722 23.97 7.69 25.02
CA VAL A 722 24.14 7.82 26.48
C VAL A 722 23.16 8.80 27.12
N ASN A 723 22.47 9.60 26.32
CA ASN A 723 21.33 10.40 26.77
C ASN A 723 20.11 9.50 26.97
N ASP A 724 19.48 9.66 28.13
CA ASP A 724 18.29 8.90 28.49
C ASP A 724 17.30 9.73 29.29
N TYR A 725 17.39 11.06 29.23
CA TYR A 725 16.48 11.95 29.94
C TYR A 725 15.13 12.08 29.25
N CYS A 726 14.10 12.39 30.02
CA CYS A 726 12.87 12.99 29.52
C CYS A 726 12.87 14.47 29.87
N MET A 727 12.72 15.32 28.86
CA MET A 727 12.64 16.77 28.96
C MET A 727 11.21 17.23 28.75
N LEU A 728 10.74 18.15 29.58
CA LEU A 728 9.44 18.78 29.42
C LEU A 728 9.59 20.13 28.71
N ASN A 729 9.05 20.21 27.50
CA ASN A 729 8.91 21.49 26.81
C ASN A 729 7.73 22.30 27.38
N LYS A 730 7.82 23.61 27.22
CA LYS A 730 6.74 24.55 27.53
C LYS A 730 6.30 25.32 26.29
N ASP A 731 5.02 25.67 26.25
CA ASP A 731 4.46 26.56 25.24
C ASP A 731 4.81 28.04 25.51
N LYS A 732 4.29 28.92 24.65
CA LYS A 732 4.47 30.38 24.75
C LYS A 732 3.87 30.99 26.03
N ASP A 733 2.99 30.26 26.71
CA ASP A 733 2.33 30.66 27.95
C ASP A 733 3.00 30.00 29.19
N GLU A 734 4.20 29.41 29.04
CA GLU A 734 4.95 28.69 30.09
C GLU A 734 4.22 27.45 30.63
N LYS A 735 3.27 26.88 29.88
CA LYS A 735 2.55 25.66 30.26
C LYS A 735 3.24 24.42 29.69
N PRO A 736 3.23 23.29 30.42
CA PRO A 736 3.67 21.99 29.88
C PRO A 736 3.01 21.69 28.54
N SER A 737 3.81 21.45 27.49
CA SER A 737 3.29 21.33 26.12
C SER A 737 3.70 20.06 25.39
N LEU A 738 4.86 19.48 25.70
CA LEU A 738 5.32 18.21 25.10
C LEU A 738 6.42 17.57 25.97
N TRP A 739 6.31 16.27 26.25
CA TRP A 739 7.44 15.50 26.77
C TRP A 739 8.33 14.97 25.63
N MET A 740 9.64 15.11 25.77
CA MET A 740 10.66 14.73 24.80
C MET A 740 11.64 13.77 25.47
N CYS A 741 11.58 12.48 25.14
CA CYS A 741 12.25 11.41 25.88
C CYS A 741 13.27 10.64 25.05
N TYR A 742 14.51 10.55 25.51
CA TYR A 742 15.49 9.61 24.96
C TYR A 742 15.27 8.19 25.49
N GLY A 743 15.43 7.19 24.62
CA GLY A 743 15.33 5.76 24.97
C GLY A 743 16.53 5.24 25.74
N GLY A 744 17.71 5.82 25.52
CA GLY A 744 19.00 5.26 25.94
C GLY A 744 19.47 4.13 25.03
N GLY A 745 20.79 4.01 24.88
CA GLY A 745 21.46 3.02 24.04
C GLY A 745 21.49 1.63 24.68
N VAL A 746 20.83 0.68 24.01
CA VAL A 746 20.71 -0.71 24.48
C VAL A 746 21.92 -1.55 24.06
N GLY A 747 22.41 -1.33 22.84
CA GLY A 747 23.38 -2.18 22.17
C GLY A 747 24.82 -2.01 22.63
N PHE A 748 25.51 -3.13 22.83
CA PHE A 748 26.96 -3.15 23.03
C PHE A 748 27.74 -2.93 21.73
N GLY A 749 27.10 -3.01 20.57
CA GLY A 749 27.72 -2.60 19.29
C GLY A 749 27.75 -1.07 19.10
N GLY A 750 26.95 -0.32 19.86
CA GLY A 750 26.79 1.13 19.79
C GLY A 750 27.68 1.89 20.79
N TYR A 751 27.74 3.22 20.70
CA TYR A 751 28.64 4.01 21.55
C TYR A 751 28.17 4.06 23.01
N GLY A 752 29.10 4.07 23.97
CA GLY A 752 28.80 4.09 25.40
C GLY A 752 29.88 4.77 26.26
N GLY A 753 30.90 5.37 25.66
CA GLY A 753 32.12 5.84 26.32
C GLY A 753 31.99 7.08 27.22
N TYR A 754 30.78 7.46 27.61
CA TYR A 754 30.54 8.63 28.46
C TYR A 754 30.14 8.22 29.87
N LYS A 755 30.83 8.78 30.87
CA LYS A 755 30.50 8.68 32.32
C LYS A 755 30.12 7.27 32.81
N ASP A 756 30.86 6.25 32.38
CA ASP A 756 30.62 4.84 32.74
C ASP A 756 29.17 4.38 32.47
N TYR A 757 28.62 4.75 31.32
CA TYR A 757 27.25 4.43 30.94
C TYR A 757 26.98 2.92 30.92
N VAL A 758 26.06 2.49 31.79
CA VAL A 758 25.48 1.13 31.75
C VAL A 758 24.32 1.10 30.75
N ARG A 759 24.31 0.09 29.86
CA ARG A 759 23.23 -0.11 28.88
C ARG A 759 21.88 -0.24 29.57
N ARG A 760 20.84 0.32 28.96
CA ARG A 760 19.52 0.43 29.58
C ARG A 760 18.42 0.47 28.54
N VAL A 761 17.21 0.10 28.96
CA VAL A 761 16.00 0.12 28.13
C VAL A 761 14.94 0.98 28.82
N ARG A 762 14.26 1.84 28.06
CA ARG A 762 13.12 2.63 28.53
C ARG A 762 11.79 1.91 28.33
N PHE A 763 10.89 2.10 29.29
CA PHE A 763 9.51 1.60 29.25
C PHE A 763 8.51 2.75 29.36
N PHE A 764 7.36 2.59 28.71
CA PHE A 764 6.18 3.43 28.89
C PHE A 764 5.02 2.53 29.34
N ASP A 765 4.51 2.79 30.54
CA ASP A 765 3.47 1.99 31.16
C ASP A 765 2.19 2.81 31.31
N PHE A 766 1.20 2.44 30.51
CA PHE A 766 -0.06 3.14 30.36
C PHE A 766 -1.11 2.57 31.31
N ASP A 767 -1.75 3.45 32.06
CA ASP A 767 -2.98 3.18 32.79
C ASP A 767 -4.14 3.92 32.15
N MET A 768 -4.90 3.22 31.32
CA MET A 768 -6.03 3.79 30.59
C MET A 768 -7.24 4.05 31.48
N ASN A 769 -7.29 3.53 32.71
CA ASN A 769 -8.37 3.84 33.63
C ASN A 769 -8.22 5.27 34.17
N SER A 770 -6.99 5.68 34.47
CA SER A 770 -6.68 7.03 34.97
C SER A 770 -6.12 7.98 33.90
N GLY A 771 -5.92 7.52 32.67
CA GLY A 771 -5.25 8.30 31.62
C GLY A 771 -3.84 8.70 32.02
N ARG A 772 -3.07 7.75 32.56
CA ARG A 772 -1.74 8.00 33.13
C ARG A 772 -0.67 7.27 32.34
N VAL A 773 0.49 7.90 32.21
CA VAL A 773 1.68 7.27 31.63
C VAL A 773 2.85 7.42 32.61
N MET A 774 3.38 6.29 33.05
CA MET A 774 4.64 6.20 33.79
C MET A 774 5.76 5.81 32.83
N THR A 775 6.95 6.39 33.01
CA THR A 775 8.14 5.94 32.29
C THR A 775 9.30 5.75 33.25
N TYR A 776 10.11 4.73 32.98
CA TYR A 776 11.27 4.33 33.77
C TYR A 776 12.24 3.57 32.87
N LYS A 777 13.44 3.29 33.40
CA LYS A 777 14.47 2.53 32.71
C LYS A 777 14.86 1.29 33.52
N ARG A 778 15.33 0.25 32.83
CA ARG A 778 15.95 -0.95 33.43
C ARG A 778 17.38 -1.08 32.93
N LEU A 779 18.32 -1.42 33.81
CA LEU A 779 19.75 -1.52 33.50
C LEU A 779 20.17 -2.94 33.13
N GLU A 780 21.20 -3.06 32.30
CA GLU A 780 21.84 -4.33 31.95
C GLU A 780 22.66 -4.92 33.11
N TYR A 781 23.35 -4.07 33.86
CA TYR A 781 24.24 -4.44 34.96
C TYR A 781 24.02 -3.57 36.21
N GLY A 782 24.48 -4.06 37.36
CA GLY A 782 24.40 -3.34 38.63
C GLY A 782 23.02 -3.49 39.28
N GLU A 783 22.24 -2.41 39.35
CA GLU A 783 20.91 -2.39 39.95
C GLU A 783 19.84 -2.94 38.97
N THR A 784 20.03 -4.17 38.50
CA THR A 784 19.24 -4.78 37.41
C THR A 784 17.76 -4.91 37.73
N GLU A 785 17.39 -5.11 39.01
CA GLU A 785 16.01 -5.25 39.48
C GLU A 785 15.28 -3.90 39.65
N ALA A 786 16.02 -2.79 39.72
CA ALA A 786 15.45 -1.49 40.00
C ALA A 786 14.83 -0.85 38.75
N LYS A 787 13.74 -0.11 38.97
CA LYS A 787 13.24 0.87 38.00
C LYS A 787 13.94 2.20 38.26
N ILE A 788 14.75 2.64 37.30
CA ILE A 788 15.54 3.86 37.43
C ILE A 788 14.77 5.05 36.84
N ASP A 789 14.85 6.20 37.51
CA ASP A 789 14.24 7.47 37.12
C ASP A 789 12.75 7.35 36.78
N GLU A 790 12.03 6.58 37.60
CA GLU A 790 10.58 6.40 37.45
C GLU A 790 9.85 7.73 37.62
N GLN A 791 9.11 8.14 36.58
CA GLN A 791 8.44 9.42 36.53
C GLN A 791 7.08 9.33 35.82
N MET A 792 6.15 10.17 36.26
CA MET A 792 4.83 10.31 35.66
C MET A 792 4.84 11.47 34.67
N ILE A 793 4.63 11.18 33.39
CA ILE A 793 4.68 12.19 32.32
C ILE A 793 3.27 12.66 31.90
N VAL A 794 2.26 11.81 32.10
CA VAL A 794 0.84 12.11 31.79
C VAL A 794 -0.04 11.66 32.96
N ASP A 795 -1.07 12.45 33.30
CA ASP A 795 -2.06 12.13 34.32
C ASP A 795 -3.42 12.72 33.91
N GLY A 796 -4.49 11.94 33.96
CA GLY A 796 -5.82 12.38 33.51
C GLY A 796 -5.88 12.76 32.03
N GLY A 797 -5.04 12.16 31.18
CA GLY A 797 -4.96 12.47 29.75
C GLY A 797 -4.31 13.82 29.43
N ALA A 798 -3.71 14.48 30.42
CA ALA A 798 -3.02 15.76 30.27
C ALA A 798 -1.55 15.64 30.69
N LEU A 799 -0.72 16.51 30.12
CA LEU A 799 0.69 16.62 30.47
C LEU A 799 0.84 17.03 31.92
N LYS A 800 1.67 16.30 32.65
CA LYS A 800 2.00 16.65 34.02
C LYS A 800 3.32 17.40 34.05
N GLY A 801 3.25 18.69 34.37
CA GLY A 801 4.42 19.46 34.78
C GLY A 801 4.94 18.99 36.15
N PHE A 802 6.25 19.10 36.38
CA PHE A 802 6.79 18.87 37.71
C PHE A 802 6.27 19.96 38.66
N ILE A 803 5.54 19.57 39.69
CA ILE A 803 5.29 20.45 40.83
C ILE A 803 6.56 20.38 41.66
N GLU A 804 7.37 21.44 41.64
CA GLU A 804 8.39 21.62 42.68
C GLU A 804 7.67 21.51 44.03
N ASN A 805 7.86 20.39 44.73
CA ASN A 805 7.71 20.40 46.17
C ASN A 805 8.84 21.28 46.70
N LYS A 806 8.61 22.60 46.73
CA LYS A 806 9.30 23.51 47.63
C LYS A 806 8.91 23.10 49.04
N ASN A 807 9.57 22.07 49.57
CA ASN A 807 9.77 21.75 50.98
C ASN A 807 10.47 20.38 51.08
N ASN A 808 11.80 20.42 51.10
CA ASN A 808 12.63 19.82 52.15
C ASN A 808 14.03 20.42 52.12
#